data_AF-A0A3E4LWJ9-F1
#
_entry.id   AF-A0A3E4LWJ9-F1
#
_cell.length_a   1.000
_cell.length_b   1.000
_cell.length_c   1.000
_cell.angle_alpha   90.00
_cell.angle_beta   90.00
_cell.angle_gamma   90.00
#
_symmetry.space_group_name_H-M   'P 1'
#
loop_
_entity.id
_entity.type
_entity.pdbx_description
1 polymer ?
#
loop_
_entity_poly.entity_id
_entity_poly.type
_entity_poly.pdbx_seq_one_letter_code
_entity_poly.pdbx_strand_id
1 'polypeptide(L)'
;MKKTIQRVLAAVILLVMILSGGFSEVGKVHAEKQQGTTKRAIYVVFDNSGSMYGDGNKAWSQATYAMEVFAAMMNYESGDVMKVFPMHDITTDGNTGSATKSSMEIRGKDDIAQIHNMYTPKPGGTPYTQVNNAAGELTKLLNAGSVDEGWLVVLTDGDFDNDIPASGLKADLEGKAAANENLYVQYLAIGTDVKNIPEGNADKGLYAQKAGNTSEVVNELAEISNRIFKRNEYAGYSSEDSGLEFDIPLRKLIVFAQGKDVKIGSLKNEEGGEVKLQSDTAVSYSSTDEAGLTTFVKSTPVKDTSLKGQVAVFADESPIVAGKYTLDVSGADSIQIYYEPDVKFEAGLYKGDTKMEEGTIEGGAYTVKVGFVDQLSGKYIKSSKLLGEPKYTVSINGETQELTGKDGASQSIDVEVDGESLELTADVNYLKDYTDSASYTFKICTLDMNVDAFKSANLKTLEDGANQITVEATRNGQPLTKEQWDAATLDVVSVNKDGEEFGIQWDVQKGSEASTWIVTPNYKKGGMFATETGQADVTINVSAEIDGDGYGKAETVSVTIKDDKNIVDYLKRYWKHIVISLLLLILILGYVPPFKKRFARSIKKRPSIECSAEKIGLRDNVMKGNFEKDLASRLLPYVPETGRLTFSPTPVKKTAKVRASGGGSMLILNTSAFAGKEEITFNGMSIQENEKGHHRISASTIIVVSTPEFTYTCIPNVQRTANGEIKRGKRK
;
A
#
# COMPACT_ATOMS: atom_id res chain seq x y z
N MET A 1 -2.30 44.54 -19.05
CA MET A 1 -3.60 43.92 -19.43
C MET A 1 -3.58 42.39 -19.42
N LYS A 2 -2.60 41.68 -20.00
CA LYS A 2 -2.58 40.19 -19.98
C LYS A 2 -2.54 39.52 -18.60
N LYS A 3 -1.80 40.09 -17.62
CA LYS A 3 -1.71 39.51 -16.25
C LYS A 3 -2.97 39.74 -15.38
N THR A 4 -3.75 40.78 -15.67
CA THR A 4 -5.01 41.06 -14.96
C THR A 4 -6.14 40.18 -15.50
N ILE A 5 -6.16 39.91 -16.80
CA ILE A 5 -7.13 39.01 -17.45
C ILE A 5 -6.90 37.55 -16.99
N GLN A 6 -5.65 37.10 -16.82
CA GLN A 6 -5.36 35.76 -16.30
C GLN A 6 -5.82 35.55 -14.85
N ARG A 7 -5.75 36.59 -14.00
CA ARG A 7 -6.20 36.50 -12.61
C ARG A 7 -7.72 36.54 -12.48
N VAL A 8 -8.41 37.28 -13.35
CA VAL A 8 -9.87 37.29 -13.42
C VAL A 8 -10.40 35.98 -14.02
N LEU A 9 -9.72 35.40 -15.01
CA LEU A 9 -10.12 34.12 -15.60
C LEU A 9 -9.90 32.95 -14.61
N ALA A 10 -8.82 32.97 -13.83
CA ALA A 10 -8.59 31.99 -12.76
C ALA A 10 -9.61 32.13 -11.62
N ALA A 11 -9.99 33.36 -11.25
CA ALA A 11 -11.01 33.59 -10.22
C ALA A 11 -12.42 33.21 -10.70
N VAL A 12 -12.75 33.40 -11.98
CA VAL A 12 -14.04 32.98 -12.56
C VAL A 12 -14.12 31.46 -12.73
N ILE A 13 -13.02 30.79 -13.06
CA ILE A 13 -12.98 29.31 -13.10
C ILE A 13 -13.08 28.72 -11.68
N LEU A 14 -12.45 29.35 -10.69
CA LEU A 14 -12.61 28.94 -9.28
C LEU A 14 -14.04 29.19 -8.77
N LEU A 15 -14.70 30.28 -9.20
CA LEU A 15 -16.08 30.59 -8.82
C LEU A 15 -17.10 29.67 -9.53
N VAL A 16 -16.81 29.22 -10.77
CA VAL A 16 -17.64 28.24 -11.49
C VAL A 16 -17.51 26.85 -10.88
N MET A 17 -16.33 26.45 -10.39
CA MET A 17 -16.16 25.19 -9.64
C MET A 17 -16.89 25.19 -8.29
N ILE A 18 -17.00 26.34 -7.62
CA ILE A 18 -17.75 26.48 -6.35
C ILE A 18 -19.27 26.55 -6.60
N LEU A 19 -19.71 27.00 -7.77
CA LEU A 19 -21.14 27.10 -8.14
C LEU A 19 -21.70 25.88 -8.89
N SER A 20 -20.86 24.94 -9.33
CA SER A 20 -21.28 23.68 -9.96
C SER A 20 -21.29 22.46 -9.02
N GLY A 21 -20.96 22.64 -7.73
CA GLY A 21 -20.97 21.58 -6.71
C GLY A 21 -22.37 21.18 -6.20
N GLY A 22 -23.38 21.22 -7.07
CA GLY A 22 -24.78 21.04 -6.68
C GLY A 22 -25.58 20.24 -7.69
N PHE A 23 -25.07 19.09 -8.13
CA PHE A 23 -25.88 18.03 -8.73
C PHE A 23 -25.31 16.67 -8.36
N SER A 24 -25.89 16.12 -7.29
CA SER A 24 -26.23 14.70 -7.13
C SER A 24 -25.26 13.70 -7.74
N GLU A 25 -24.17 13.40 -7.02
CA GLU A 25 -23.71 12.02 -7.03
C GLU A 25 -24.86 11.19 -6.47
N VAL A 26 -25.42 10.33 -7.32
CA VAL A 26 -26.24 9.21 -6.89
C VAL A 26 -25.28 8.28 -6.16
N GLY A 27 -25.01 8.61 -4.90
CA GLY A 27 -24.37 7.72 -3.96
C GLY A 27 -25.18 6.43 -3.96
N LYS A 28 -24.54 5.34 -4.35
CA LYS A 28 -25.09 4.01 -4.11
C LYS A 28 -25.40 3.97 -2.62
N VAL A 29 -26.68 3.85 -2.33
CA VAL A 29 -27.23 3.76 -1.00
C VAL A 29 -26.56 2.54 -0.37
N HIS A 30 -25.58 2.77 0.48
CA HIS A 30 -25.25 1.82 1.52
C HIS A 30 -26.55 1.67 2.31
N ALA A 31 -27.15 0.49 2.24
CA ALA A 31 -28.19 0.12 3.19
C ALA A 31 -27.48 -0.11 4.53
N GLU A 32 -27.06 0.99 5.15
CA GLU A 32 -26.73 1.01 6.57
C GLU A 32 -28.07 0.76 7.26
N LYS A 33 -28.33 -0.49 7.65
CA LYS A 33 -29.36 -0.77 8.65
C LYS A 33 -28.88 -0.05 9.91
N GLN A 34 -29.33 1.18 10.10
CA GLN A 34 -29.02 1.93 11.30
C GLN A 34 -29.48 1.12 12.52
N GLN A 35 -28.57 1.00 13.47
CA GLN A 35 -28.73 0.37 14.76
C GLN A 35 -29.99 0.94 15.46
N GLY A 36 -30.99 0.11 15.80
CA GLY A 36 -32.10 0.48 16.70
C GLY A 36 -33.41 0.99 16.09
N THR A 37 -33.72 0.67 14.83
CA THR A 37 -34.98 1.11 14.17
C THR A 37 -36.14 0.13 14.25
N THR A 38 -36.04 -0.97 15.01
CA THR A 38 -37.15 -1.93 15.15
C THR A 38 -38.34 -1.25 15.78
N LYS A 39 -39.36 -0.98 14.97
CA LYS A 39 -40.60 -0.37 15.40
C LYS A 39 -41.50 -1.44 16.00
N ARG A 40 -41.77 -1.39 17.31
CA ARG A 40 -42.57 -2.41 18.01
C ARG A 40 -44.02 -1.98 18.20
N ALA A 41 -44.94 -2.94 18.12
CA ALA A 41 -46.28 -2.78 18.68
C ALA A 41 -46.44 -3.69 19.92
N ILE A 42 -46.69 -3.10 21.08
CA ILE A 42 -46.88 -3.81 22.35
C ILE A 42 -48.33 -3.67 22.76
N TYR A 43 -49.12 -4.71 22.50
CA TYR A 43 -50.54 -4.71 22.82
C TYR A 43 -50.75 -5.48 24.12
N VAL A 44 -51.13 -4.75 25.16
CA VAL A 44 -51.37 -5.31 26.48
C VAL A 44 -52.84 -5.63 26.64
N VAL A 45 -53.19 -6.89 26.78
CA VAL A 45 -54.50 -7.34 27.22
C VAL A 45 -54.52 -7.32 28.73
N PHE A 46 -55.34 -6.44 29.29
CA PHE A 46 -55.44 -6.23 30.72
C PHE A 46 -56.71 -6.88 31.25
N ASP A 47 -56.55 -7.87 32.12
CA ASP A 47 -57.65 -8.41 32.90
C ASP A 47 -58.09 -7.40 33.96
N ASN A 48 -59.25 -6.80 33.74
CA ASN A 48 -59.97 -5.99 34.72
C ASN A 48 -61.33 -6.63 35.09
N SER A 49 -61.37 -7.96 35.10
CA SER A 49 -62.49 -8.73 35.63
C SER A 49 -62.64 -8.52 37.14
N GLY A 50 -63.77 -8.97 37.68
CA GLY A 50 -64.05 -8.83 39.10
C GLY A 50 -63.13 -9.65 40.02
N SER A 51 -62.52 -10.74 39.55
CA SER A 51 -61.57 -11.55 40.35
C SER A 51 -60.32 -10.76 40.71
N MET A 52 -59.86 -9.93 39.77
CA MET A 52 -58.69 -9.07 39.93
C MET A 52 -58.84 -8.10 41.11
N TYR A 53 -60.07 -7.68 41.41
CA TYR A 53 -60.44 -6.72 42.46
C TYR A 53 -61.02 -7.36 43.74
N GLY A 54 -61.03 -8.70 43.83
CA GLY A 54 -61.61 -9.43 44.96
C GLY A 54 -61.02 -9.03 46.32
N ASP A 55 -61.74 -9.33 47.41
CA ASP A 55 -61.31 -8.94 48.77
C ASP A 55 -59.89 -9.45 49.08
N GLY A 56 -58.96 -8.53 49.30
CA GLY A 56 -57.55 -8.83 49.58
C GLY A 56 -56.68 -9.14 48.36
N ASN A 57 -57.28 -9.23 47.16
CA ASN A 57 -56.54 -9.39 45.90
C ASN A 57 -55.93 -8.04 45.47
N LYS A 58 -54.65 -8.08 45.14
CA LYS A 58 -53.86 -6.93 44.69
C LYS A 58 -53.43 -7.05 43.22
N ALA A 59 -53.87 -8.10 42.52
CA ALA A 59 -53.46 -8.39 41.16
C ALA A 59 -53.79 -7.25 40.19
N TRP A 60 -54.95 -6.61 40.33
CA TRP A 60 -55.30 -5.41 39.56
C TRP A 60 -54.25 -4.30 39.73
N SER A 61 -53.85 -4.01 40.97
CA SER A 61 -52.90 -2.95 41.30
C SER A 61 -51.50 -3.26 40.77
N GLN A 62 -51.13 -4.54 40.75
CA GLN A 62 -49.88 -5.06 40.22
C GLN A 62 -49.85 -5.01 38.68
N ALA A 63 -50.97 -5.32 38.04
CA ALA A 63 -51.12 -5.25 36.58
C ALA A 63 -51.11 -3.79 36.07
N THR A 64 -51.77 -2.86 36.76
CA THR A 64 -51.72 -1.43 36.42
C THR A 64 -50.29 -0.90 36.56
N TYR A 65 -49.59 -1.27 37.64
CA TYR A 65 -48.18 -0.93 37.82
C TYR A 65 -47.29 -1.49 36.68
N ALA A 66 -47.49 -2.75 36.31
CA ALA A 66 -46.81 -3.37 35.18
C ALA A 66 -46.98 -2.57 33.88
N MET A 67 -48.21 -2.13 33.60
CA MET A 67 -48.50 -1.32 32.43
C MET A 67 -47.80 0.04 32.47
N GLU A 68 -47.76 0.71 33.62
CA GLU A 68 -47.00 1.97 33.77
C GLU A 68 -45.50 1.76 33.52
N VAL A 69 -44.91 0.67 34.05
CA VAL A 69 -43.50 0.32 33.83
C VAL A 69 -43.23 0.08 32.34
N PHE A 70 -44.06 -0.73 31.66
CA PHE A 70 -43.91 -0.96 30.23
C PHE A 70 -44.01 0.33 29.43
N ALA A 71 -45.01 1.17 29.74
CA ALA A 71 -45.22 2.45 29.09
C ALA A 71 -44.04 3.43 29.31
N ALA A 72 -43.47 3.47 30.52
CA ALA A 72 -42.32 4.30 30.84
C ALA A 72 -41.03 3.79 30.17
N MET A 73 -40.95 2.49 29.89
CA MET A 73 -39.84 1.85 29.20
C MET A 73 -39.95 1.89 27.67
N MET A 74 -41.03 2.40 27.07
CA MET A 74 -41.16 2.48 25.61
C MET A 74 -40.11 3.38 24.96
N ASN A 75 -39.69 3.05 23.73
CA ASN A 75 -38.89 3.94 22.89
C ASN A 75 -39.77 4.65 21.84
N TYR A 76 -40.57 5.64 22.30
CA TYR A 76 -41.53 6.36 21.45
C TYR A 76 -40.86 7.08 20.25
N GLU A 77 -39.60 7.52 20.39
CA GLU A 77 -38.84 8.18 19.32
C GLU A 77 -38.48 7.22 18.18
N SER A 78 -38.23 5.95 18.49
CA SER A 78 -38.02 4.88 17.51
C SER A 78 -39.33 4.38 16.88
N GLY A 79 -40.47 4.96 17.26
CA GLY A 79 -41.78 4.65 16.70
C GLY A 79 -42.51 3.49 17.39
N ASP A 80 -42.03 3.02 18.54
CA ASP A 80 -42.73 2.01 19.32
C ASP A 80 -44.13 2.51 19.72
N VAL A 81 -45.13 1.64 19.63
CA VAL A 81 -46.52 1.94 20.00
C VAL A 81 -47.01 0.95 21.05
N MET A 82 -47.72 1.45 22.06
CA MET A 82 -48.38 0.62 23.05
C MET A 82 -49.88 0.86 23.02
N LYS A 83 -50.66 -0.22 23.09
CA LYS A 83 -52.12 -0.16 23.19
C LYS A 83 -52.61 -1.14 24.23
N VAL A 84 -53.48 -0.68 25.13
CA VAL A 84 -54.08 -1.49 26.18
C VAL A 84 -55.50 -1.88 25.77
N PHE A 85 -55.81 -3.16 25.91
CA PHE A 85 -57.09 -3.79 25.65
C PHE A 85 -57.63 -4.36 26.97
N PRO A 86 -58.35 -3.55 27.76
CA PRO A 86 -59.00 -4.04 28.96
C PRO A 86 -60.17 -4.97 28.59
N MET A 87 -60.37 -6.04 29.36
CA MET A 87 -61.45 -7.01 29.12
C MET A 87 -62.85 -6.42 29.26
N HIS A 88 -62.99 -5.45 30.16
CA HIS A 88 -64.18 -4.60 30.34
C HIS A 88 -63.86 -3.15 30.03
N ASP A 89 -64.87 -2.44 29.57
CA ASP A 89 -64.82 -1.01 29.31
C ASP A 89 -64.28 -0.20 30.51
N ILE A 90 -63.37 0.74 30.24
CA ILE A 90 -62.72 1.62 31.23
C ILE A 90 -63.02 3.09 30.98
N THR A 91 -62.77 3.94 31.97
CA THR A 91 -62.54 5.38 31.81
C THR A 91 -61.07 5.68 32.09
N THR A 92 -60.47 6.62 31.34
CA THR A 92 -59.02 6.93 31.44
C THR A 92 -58.71 8.14 32.32
N ASP A 93 -59.72 8.75 32.93
CA ASP A 93 -59.64 9.96 33.75
C ASP A 93 -60.12 9.72 35.20
N GLY A 94 -60.37 8.47 35.56
CA GLY A 94 -60.83 8.06 36.89
C GLY A 94 -62.29 8.38 37.20
N ASN A 95 -63.03 8.98 36.26
CA ASN A 95 -64.37 9.49 36.52
C ASN A 95 -65.46 8.51 36.09
N THR A 96 -66.31 8.12 37.04
CA THR A 96 -67.41 7.15 36.81
C THR A 96 -68.49 7.62 35.83
N GLY A 97 -68.54 8.93 35.54
CA GLY A 97 -69.48 9.54 34.58
C GLY A 97 -68.90 9.80 33.18
N SER A 98 -67.62 9.48 32.97
CA SER A 98 -66.95 9.70 31.69
C SER A 98 -67.31 8.62 30.66
N ALA A 99 -67.13 8.93 29.38
CA ALA A 99 -67.35 7.97 28.30
C ALA A 99 -66.37 6.81 28.44
N THR A 100 -66.88 5.59 28.36
CA THR A 100 -66.04 4.40 28.44
C THR A 100 -65.31 4.13 27.13
N LYS A 101 -64.17 3.44 27.22
CA LYS A 101 -63.35 2.97 26.10
C LYS A 101 -63.08 1.48 26.26
N SER A 102 -63.09 0.76 25.14
CA SER A 102 -62.72 -0.66 25.06
C SER A 102 -61.24 -0.89 24.75
N SER A 103 -60.49 0.19 24.47
CA SER A 103 -59.03 0.19 24.36
C SER A 103 -58.48 1.61 24.50
N MET A 104 -57.19 1.73 24.79
CA MET A 104 -56.47 3.01 24.90
C MET A 104 -55.07 2.89 24.32
N GLU A 105 -54.60 3.94 23.68
CA GLU A 105 -53.28 3.99 23.06
C GLU A 105 -52.36 4.93 23.84
N ILE A 106 -51.12 4.50 24.05
CA ILE A 106 -50.09 5.27 24.73
C ILE A 106 -49.07 5.69 23.68
N ARG A 107 -49.00 6.99 23.40
CA ARG A 107 -48.13 7.56 22.35
C ARG A 107 -46.93 8.31 22.92
N GLY A 108 -46.88 8.50 24.23
CA GLY A 108 -45.78 9.16 24.92
C GLY A 108 -45.98 9.18 26.43
N LYS A 109 -45.02 9.76 27.14
CA LYS A 109 -45.01 9.81 28.61
C LYS A 109 -46.26 10.45 29.22
N ASP A 110 -46.84 11.45 28.57
CA ASP A 110 -48.01 12.18 29.10
C ASP A 110 -49.27 11.29 29.09
N ASP A 111 -49.32 10.28 28.23
CA ASP A 111 -50.42 9.31 28.15
C ASP A 111 -50.37 8.26 29.27
N ILE A 112 -49.24 8.11 29.99
CA ILE A 112 -49.12 7.17 31.11
C ILE A 112 -50.12 7.53 32.22
N ALA A 113 -50.49 8.80 32.35
CA ALA A 113 -51.55 9.24 33.25
C ALA A 113 -52.91 8.59 32.94
N GLN A 114 -53.16 8.12 31.71
CA GLN A 114 -54.37 7.37 31.37
C GLN A 114 -54.40 6.00 32.04
N ILE A 115 -53.24 5.35 32.20
CA ILE A 115 -53.09 4.08 32.92
C ILE A 115 -53.25 4.37 34.41
N HIS A 116 -52.55 5.39 34.91
CA HIS A 116 -52.55 5.78 36.32
C HIS A 116 -53.93 6.14 36.88
N ASN A 117 -54.79 6.68 36.02
CA ASN A 117 -56.15 7.11 36.38
C ASN A 117 -57.23 6.16 35.83
N MET A 118 -56.85 4.98 35.36
CA MET A 118 -57.79 4.04 34.78
C MET A 118 -58.85 3.63 35.82
N TYR A 119 -60.09 3.49 35.38
CA TYR A 119 -61.18 3.01 36.22
C TYR A 119 -62.14 2.12 35.43
N THR A 120 -62.52 0.99 36.01
CA THR A 120 -63.41 -0.01 35.42
C THR A 120 -64.81 0.13 36.03
N PRO A 121 -65.80 0.73 35.35
CA PRO A 121 -67.09 1.00 35.98
C PRO A 121 -67.92 -0.25 36.29
N LYS A 122 -67.75 -1.32 35.51
CA LYS A 122 -68.56 -2.54 35.59
C LYS A 122 -67.71 -3.81 35.41
N PRO A 123 -66.83 -4.14 36.36
CA PRO A 123 -66.06 -5.38 36.31
C PRO A 123 -66.99 -6.61 36.36
N GLY A 124 -66.72 -7.58 35.48
CA GLY A 124 -67.52 -8.80 35.29
C GLY A 124 -66.67 -10.09 35.27
N GLY A 125 -67.05 -11.06 34.44
CA GLY A 125 -66.25 -12.28 34.17
C GLY A 125 -64.95 -11.98 33.41
N THR A 126 -64.27 -13.00 32.91
CA THR A 126 -62.93 -12.85 32.31
C THR A 126 -62.96 -13.26 30.82
N PRO A 127 -63.54 -12.43 29.93
CA PRO A 127 -63.75 -12.80 28.53
C PRO A 127 -62.44 -12.88 27.74
N TYR A 128 -62.25 -13.96 26.98
CA TYR A 128 -61.09 -14.17 26.11
C TYR A 128 -61.12 -13.30 24.82
N THR A 129 -62.24 -12.63 24.56
CA THR A 129 -62.47 -11.84 23.33
C THR A 129 -61.40 -10.77 23.07
N GLN A 130 -60.90 -10.08 24.10
CA GLN A 130 -59.89 -9.03 23.89
C GLN A 130 -58.51 -9.59 23.49
N VAL A 131 -58.19 -10.82 23.91
CA VAL A 131 -56.98 -11.51 23.44
C VAL A 131 -57.05 -11.74 21.93
N ASN A 132 -58.21 -12.14 21.42
CA ASN A 132 -58.44 -12.31 19.99
C ASN A 132 -58.38 -10.99 19.21
N ASN A 133 -58.97 -9.92 19.75
CA ASN A 133 -58.96 -8.59 19.13
C ASN A 133 -57.54 -8.02 19.01
N ALA A 134 -56.79 -8.04 20.12
CA ALA A 134 -55.44 -7.53 20.18
C ALA A 134 -54.50 -8.30 19.25
N ALA A 135 -54.56 -9.64 19.27
CA ALA A 135 -53.77 -10.49 18.38
C ALA A 135 -54.09 -10.20 16.90
N GLY A 136 -55.37 -10.14 16.55
CA GLY A 136 -55.79 -9.89 15.16
C GLY A 136 -55.40 -8.50 14.65
N GLU A 137 -55.37 -7.48 15.52
CA GLU A 137 -54.89 -6.14 15.17
C GLU A 137 -53.36 -6.11 15.02
N LEU A 138 -52.61 -6.75 15.93
CA LEU A 138 -51.15 -6.91 15.79
C LEU A 138 -50.77 -7.60 14.49
N THR A 139 -51.41 -8.72 14.15
CA THR A 139 -51.15 -9.45 12.91
C THR A 139 -51.40 -8.56 11.68
N LYS A 140 -52.44 -7.71 11.70
CA LYS A 140 -52.69 -6.76 10.60
C LYS A 140 -51.58 -5.71 10.48
N LEU A 141 -51.08 -5.18 11.59
CA LEU A 141 -49.99 -4.20 11.57
C LEU A 141 -48.70 -4.80 11.02
N LEU A 142 -48.36 -6.02 11.45
CA LEU A 142 -47.19 -6.77 10.96
C LEU A 142 -47.31 -7.09 9.47
N ASN A 143 -48.45 -7.63 9.04
CA ASN A 143 -48.66 -7.97 7.63
C ASN A 143 -48.69 -6.75 6.71
N ALA A 144 -49.04 -5.57 7.25
CA ALA A 144 -48.97 -4.31 6.53
C ALA A 144 -47.57 -3.67 6.54
N GLY A 145 -46.59 -4.26 7.25
CA GLY A 145 -45.25 -3.67 7.45
C GLY A 145 -45.29 -2.35 8.23
N SER A 146 -46.34 -2.12 9.04
CA SER A 146 -46.49 -0.88 9.82
C SER A 146 -45.63 -0.86 11.08
N VAL A 147 -45.21 -2.05 11.52
CA VAL A 147 -44.28 -2.34 12.63
C VAL A 147 -43.44 -3.55 12.22
N ASP A 148 -42.24 -3.65 12.78
CA ASP A 148 -41.31 -4.74 12.51
C ASP A 148 -41.54 -5.94 13.43
N GLU A 149 -42.04 -5.68 14.65
CA GLU A 149 -42.19 -6.68 15.71
C GLU A 149 -43.47 -6.41 16.53
N GLY A 150 -44.20 -7.47 16.86
CA GLY A 150 -45.46 -7.39 17.62
C GLY A 150 -45.41 -8.23 18.89
N TRP A 151 -45.85 -7.65 20.01
CA TRP A 151 -45.93 -8.32 21.30
C TRP A 151 -47.36 -8.27 21.83
N LEU A 152 -47.97 -9.44 21.97
CA LEU A 152 -49.22 -9.61 22.70
C LEU A 152 -48.90 -9.94 24.16
N VAL A 153 -49.07 -8.97 25.05
CA VAL A 153 -48.83 -9.14 26.49
C VAL A 153 -50.16 -9.37 27.19
N VAL A 154 -50.35 -10.51 27.84
CA VAL A 154 -51.59 -10.87 28.54
C VAL A 154 -51.32 -10.83 30.04
N LEU A 155 -51.96 -9.90 30.76
CA LEU A 155 -51.87 -9.74 32.21
C LEU A 155 -53.19 -10.19 32.84
N THR A 156 -53.17 -11.25 33.65
CA THR A 156 -54.40 -11.84 34.23
C THR A 156 -54.12 -12.59 35.54
N ASP A 157 -55.13 -12.72 36.40
CA ASP A 157 -55.10 -13.66 37.54
C ASP A 157 -55.56 -15.08 37.16
N GLY A 158 -55.86 -15.29 35.89
CA GLY A 158 -55.56 -16.51 35.14
C GLY A 158 -56.63 -17.61 35.16
N ASP A 159 -57.90 -17.24 35.13
CA ASP A 159 -58.98 -18.08 34.59
C ASP A 159 -59.87 -17.25 33.66
N PHE A 160 -59.87 -17.57 32.36
CA PHE A 160 -60.83 -16.99 31.42
C PHE A 160 -62.20 -17.68 31.52
N ASP A 161 -63.23 -16.99 31.04
CA ASP A 161 -64.56 -17.54 30.85
C ASP A 161 -64.54 -18.74 29.85
N ASN A 162 -65.68 -19.41 29.70
CA ASN A 162 -65.81 -20.59 28.81
C ASN A 162 -65.74 -20.26 27.29
N ASP A 163 -65.13 -19.14 26.90
CA ASP A 163 -64.94 -18.69 25.52
C ASP A 163 -63.51 -18.94 24.98
N ILE A 164 -62.65 -19.64 25.74
CA ILE A 164 -61.39 -20.18 25.23
C ILE A 164 -61.68 -21.21 24.11
N PRO A 165 -60.90 -21.22 23.01
CA PRO A 165 -61.03 -22.24 21.96
C PRO A 165 -60.90 -23.68 22.47
N ALA A 166 -61.60 -24.61 21.83
CA ALA A 166 -61.59 -26.04 22.18
C ALA A 166 -60.19 -26.70 22.11
N SER A 167 -59.23 -26.10 21.39
CA SER A 167 -57.82 -26.50 21.36
C SER A 167 -57.09 -26.26 22.68
N GLY A 168 -57.68 -25.47 23.59
CA GLY A 168 -57.07 -25.04 24.84
C GLY A 168 -56.23 -23.76 24.69
N LEU A 169 -55.98 -23.11 25.83
CA LEU A 169 -55.30 -21.81 25.91
C LEU A 169 -53.89 -21.85 25.31
N LYS A 170 -53.06 -22.84 25.69
CA LYS A 170 -51.68 -22.96 25.19
C LYS A 170 -51.63 -23.06 23.66
N ALA A 171 -52.40 -23.98 23.08
CA ALA A 171 -52.39 -24.22 21.64
C ALA A 171 -52.89 -23.00 20.85
N ASP A 172 -53.86 -22.26 21.40
CA ASP A 172 -54.36 -21.04 20.78
C ASP A 172 -53.34 -19.87 20.85
N LEU A 173 -52.67 -19.68 21.99
CA LEU A 173 -51.62 -18.67 22.11
C LEU A 173 -50.40 -18.99 21.24
N GLU A 174 -49.99 -20.26 21.14
CA GLU A 174 -48.97 -20.71 20.18
C GLU A 174 -49.41 -20.44 18.73
N GLY A 175 -50.68 -20.66 18.41
CA GLY A 175 -51.25 -20.37 17.10
C GLY A 175 -51.26 -18.87 16.77
N LYS A 176 -51.49 -18.02 17.78
CA LYS A 176 -51.39 -16.56 17.64
C LYS A 176 -49.97 -16.10 17.38
N ALA A 177 -49.00 -16.59 18.15
CA ALA A 177 -47.59 -16.30 17.90
C ALA A 177 -47.15 -16.78 16.50
N ALA A 178 -47.58 -17.98 16.09
CA ALA A 178 -47.28 -18.54 14.78
C ALA A 178 -48.00 -17.84 13.59
N ALA A 179 -48.88 -16.87 13.84
CA ALA A 179 -49.59 -16.15 12.77
C ALA A 179 -48.67 -15.22 11.96
N ASN A 180 -47.52 -14.84 12.52
CA ASN A 180 -46.46 -14.08 11.86
C ASN A 180 -45.12 -14.37 12.57
N GLU A 181 -44.02 -14.51 11.83
CA GLU A 181 -42.71 -14.85 12.42
C GLU A 181 -42.17 -13.83 13.43
N ASN A 182 -42.64 -12.58 13.36
CA ASN A 182 -42.28 -11.49 14.27
C ASN A 182 -43.38 -11.16 15.29
N LEU A 183 -44.34 -12.06 15.52
CA LEU A 183 -45.38 -11.94 16.54
C LEU A 183 -45.08 -12.84 17.73
N TYR A 184 -44.94 -12.23 18.91
CA TYR A 184 -44.65 -12.93 20.15
C TYR A 184 -45.79 -12.76 21.14
N VAL A 185 -45.96 -13.74 22.02
CA VAL A 185 -46.95 -13.74 23.07
C VAL A 185 -46.26 -13.85 24.42
N GLN A 186 -46.55 -12.90 25.31
CA GLN A 186 -46.08 -12.90 26.69
C GLN A 186 -47.29 -13.02 27.62
N TYR A 187 -47.37 -14.11 28.39
CA TYR A 187 -48.42 -14.34 29.39
C TYR A 187 -47.86 -14.15 30.79
N LEU A 188 -48.42 -13.23 31.57
CA LEU A 188 -48.05 -13.02 32.97
C LEU A 188 -49.28 -13.28 33.85
N ALA A 189 -49.21 -14.38 34.59
CA ALA A 189 -50.17 -14.72 35.64
C ALA A 189 -49.82 -13.96 36.93
N ILE A 190 -50.77 -13.18 37.46
CA ILE A 190 -50.56 -12.34 38.65
C ILE A 190 -51.45 -12.84 39.79
N GLY A 191 -50.85 -13.09 40.95
CA GLY A 191 -51.55 -13.52 42.16
C GLY A 191 -51.20 -14.95 42.60
N THR A 192 -51.60 -15.29 43.83
CA THR A 192 -51.24 -16.58 44.45
C THR A 192 -52.06 -17.74 43.90
N ASP A 193 -53.34 -17.50 43.61
CA ASP A 193 -54.34 -18.54 43.34
C ASP A 193 -54.60 -18.84 41.86
N VAL A 194 -53.66 -18.45 40.97
CA VAL A 194 -53.77 -18.73 39.53
C VAL A 194 -53.61 -20.24 39.25
N LYS A 195 -54.58 -20.84 38.56
CA LYS A 195 -54.66 -22.29 38.31
C LYS A 195 -54.31 -22.71 36.88
N ASN A 196 -54.61 -21.88 35.88
CA ASN A 196 -54.50 -22.26 34.46
C ASN A 196 -53.45 -21.43 33.72
N ILE A 197 -52.18 -21.61 34.09
CA ILE A 197 -51.04 -20.95 33.42
C ILE A 197 -50.59 -21.83 32.26
N PRO A 198 -50.58 -21.31 31.01
CA PRO A 198 -50.04 -22.06 29.89
C PRO A 198 -48.54 -22.29 30.11
N GLU A 199 -48.06 -23.48 29.78
CA GLU A 199 -46.63 -23.73 29.72
C GLU A 199 -46.03 -22.92 28.54
N GLY A 200 -44.96 -22.17 28.81
CA GLY A 200 -44.25 -21.41 27.79
C GLY A 200 -43.64 -22.30 26.71
N ASN A 201 -43.47 -21.75 25.50
CA ASN A 201 -42.86 -22.40 24.36
C ASN A 201 -42.09 -21.36 23.53
N ALA A 202 -40.84 -21.09 23.93
CA ALA A 202 -39.99 -20.06 23.32
C ALA A 202 -39.77 -20.29 21.82
N ASP A 203 -39.66 -21.55 21.37
CA ASP A 203 -39.47 -21.92 19.97
C ASP A 203 -40.65 -21.52 19.08
N LYS A 204 -41.83 -21.34 19.69
CA LYS A 204 -43.04 -20.84 19.03
C LYS A 204 -43.39 -19.41 19.41
N GLY A 205 -42.48 -18.67 20.05
CA GLY A 205 -42.71 -17.29 20.46
C GLY A 205 -43.72 -17.11 21.59
N LEU A 206 -44.04 -18.16 22.36
CA LEU A 206 -44.88 -18.09 23.56
C LEU A 206 -44.01 -18.08 24.82
N TYR A 207 -44.18 -17.06 25.65
CA TYR A 207 -43.52 -16.93 26.95
C TYR A 207 -44.59 -16.84 28.04
N ALA A 208 -44.38 -17.53 29.16
CA ALA A 208 -45.34 -17.57 30.25
C ALA A 208 -44.61 -17.54 31.60
N GLN A 209 -45.05 -16.65 32.48
CA GLN A 209 -44.49 -16.43 33.82
C GLN A 209 -45.61 -16.30 34.86
N LYS A 210 -45.28 -16.51 36.14
CA LYS A 210 -46.18 -16.34 37.27
C LYS A 210 -45.52 -15.45 38.31
N ALA A 211 -46.24 -14.42 38.77
CA ALA A 211 -45.86 -13.61 39.90
C ALA A 211 -46.91 -13.75 41.02
N GLY A 212 -46.56 -14.42 42.11
CA GLY A 212 -47.46 -14.66 43.24
C GLY A 212 -47.54 -13.51 44.24
N ASN A 213 -46.55 -12.61 44.25
CA ASN A 213 -46.49 -11.45 45.16
C ASN A 213 -45.81 -10.24 44.51
N THR A 214 -45.83 -9.11 45.20
CA THR A 214 -45.29 -7.82 44.75
C THR A 214 -43.82 -7.89 44.29
N SER A 215 -42.96 -8.57 45.05
CA SER A 215 -41.53 -8.68 44.74
C SER A 215 -41.32 -9.50 43.46
N GLU A 216 -42.06 -10.61 43.33
CA GLU A 216 -42.07 -11.43 42.12
C GLU A 216 -42.60 -10.64 40.91
N VAL A 217 -43.65 -9.82 41.07
CA VAL A 217 -44.15 -8.97 39.97
C VAL A 217 -43.03 -8.05 39.47
N VAL A 218 -42.33 -7.35 40.37
CA VAL A 218 -41.24 -6.45 39.99
C VAL A 218 -40.12 -7.19 39.25
N ASN A 219 -39.74 -8.38 39.73
CA ASN A 219 -38.69 -9.19 39.10
C ASN A 219 -39.11 -9.70 37.72
N GLU A 220 -40.32 -10.25 37.58
CA GLU A 220 -40.84 -10.74 36.30
C GLU A 220 -41.00 -9.61 35.29
N LEU A 221 -41.38 -8.41 35.72
CA LEU A 221 -41.47 -7.24 34.83
C LEU A 221 -40.12 -6.83 34.28
N ALA A 222 -39.04 -6.96 35.06
CA ALA A 222 -37.70 -6.72 34.57
C ALA A 222 -37.33 -7.73 33.47
N GLU A 223 -37.61 -9.01 33.68
CA GLU A 223 -37.38 -10.06 32.68
C GLU A 223 -38.21 -9.86 31.41
N ILE A 224 -39.50 -9.55 31.55
CA ILE A 224 -40.40 -9.31 30.42
C ILE A 224 -39.96 -8.07 29.65
N SER A 225 -39.66 -6.97 30.33
CA SER A 225 -39.19 -5.74 29.69
C SER A 225 -37.88 -5.98 28.94
N ASN A 226 -36.96 -6.72 29.56
CA ASN A 226 -35.71 -7.14 28.93
C ASN A 226 -35.92 -7.96 27.66
N ARG A 227 -36.94 -8.82 27.64
CA ARG A 227 -37.31 -9.64 26.48
C ARG A 227 -37.93 -8.80 25.37
N ILE A 228 -38.94 -7.99 25.71
CA ILE A 228 -39.70 -7.18 24.75
C ILE A 228 -38.82 -6.10 24.13
N PHE A 229 -38.09 -5.35 24.94
CA PHE A 229 -37.26 -4.25 24.50
C PHE A 229 -35.84 -4.70 24.10
N LYS A 230 -35.54 -6.01 24.23
CA LYS A 230 -34.24 -6.61 23.88
C LYS A 230 -33.07 -5.86 24.54
N ARG A 231 -33.28 -5.41 25.78
CA ARG A 231 -32.33 -4.59 26.54
C ARG A 231 -31.23 -5.45 27.16
N ASN A 232 -30.05 -4.84 27.19
CA ASN A 232 -28.88 -5.41 27.84
C ASN A 232 -28.70 -4.74 29.18
N GLU A 233 -28.61 -5.56 30.22
CA GLU A 233 -28.46 -5.10 31.60
C GLU A 233 -26.98 -4.85 31.91
N TYR A 234 -26.70 -3.74 32.58
CA TYR A 234 -25.40 -3.43 33.14
C TYR A 234 -25.25 -4.13 34.49
N ALA A 235 -24.64 -5.32 34.49
CA ALA A 235 -24.48 -6.13 35.70
C ALA A 235 -23.44 -5.61 36.71
N GLY A 236 -22.74 -4.51 36.41
CA GLY A 236 -21.62 -3.99 37.21
C GLY A 236 -22.01 -2.99 38.31
N TYR A 237 -23.27 -2.57 38.38
CA TYR A 237 -23.71 -1.52 39.30
C TYR A 237 -24.08 -2.08 40.69
N SER A 238 -23.70 -1.35 41.73
CA SER A 238 -24.13 -1.59 43.11
C SER A 238 -24.61 -0.29 43.73
N SER A 239 -25.68 -0.33 44.52
CA SER A 239 -26.16 0.85 45.25
C SER A 239 -25.15 1.36 46.30
N GLU A 240 -24.18 0.54 46.70
CA GLU A 240 -23.08 0.93 47.59
C GLU A 240 -21.93 1.64 46.86
N ASP A 241 -21.80 1.42 45.55
CA ASP A 241 -20.80 2.03 44.68
C ASP A 241 -21.52 2.69 43.49
N SER A 242 -21.82 3.98 43.62
CA SER A 242 -22.53 4.78 42.61
C SER A 242 -21.76 4.93 41.28
N GLY A 243 -20.57 4.32 41.16
CA GLY A 243 -19.73 4.30 39.98
C GLY A 243 -20.29 3.43 38.85
N LEU A 244 -20.20 3.96 37.63
CA LEU A 244 -20.42 3.26 36.37
C LEU A 244 -19.17 3.41 35.52
N GLU A 245 -18.72 2.34 34.87
CA GLU A 245 -17.58 2.36 33.96
C GLU A 245 -17.97 1.77 32.61
N PHE A 246 -17.77 2.55 31.55
CA PHE A 246 -18.05 2.17 30.18
C PHE A 246 -16.75 2.13 29.37
N ASP A 247 -16.46 1.00 28.73
CA ASP A 247 -15.29 0.80 27.86
C ASP A 247 -15.59 1.10 26.38
N ILE A 248 -16.84 1.41 26.06
CA ILE A 248 -17.35 1.83 24.76
C ILE A 248 -18.35 2.99 24.94
N PRO A 249 -18.55 3.84 23.91
CA PRO A 249 -19.62 4.83 23.92
C PRO A 249 -21.01 4.16 23.94
N LEU A 250 -21.96 4.81 24.60
CA LEU A 250 -23.35 4.37 24.71
C LEU A 250 -24.27 5.41 24.08
N ARG A 251 -25.30 4.95 23.37
CA ARG A 251 -26.35 5.82 22.84
C ARG A 251 -27.33 6.23 23.93
N LYS A 252 -27.64 5.30 24.83
CA LYS A 252 -28.69 5.45 25.84
C LYS A 252 -28.35 4.64 27.08
N LEU A 253 -28.64 5.23 28.25
CA LEU A 253 -28.64 4.53 29.54
C LEU A 253 -30.03 4.68 30.17
N ILE A 254 -30.60 3.58 30.65
CA ILE A 254 -31.94 3.55 31.22
C ILE A 254 -31.86 3.01 32.62
N VAL A 255 -32.32 3.78 33.59
CA VAL A 255 -32.29 3.44 35.00
C VAL A 255 -33.70 3.19 35.46
N PHE A 256 -33.95 1.99 35.97
CA PHE A 256 -35.18 1.63 36.62
C PHE A 256 -34.92 1.41 38.11
N ALA A 257 -35.46 2.29 38.93
CA ALA A 257 -35.29 2.23 40.37
C ALA A 257 -36.65 2.02 41.06
N GLN A 258 -36.70 1.07 41.99
CA GLN A 258 -37.89 0.70 42.75
C GLN A 258 -37.73 1.16 44.19
N GLY A 259 -38.79 1.69 44.79
CA GLY A 259 -38.78 2.12 46.19
C GLY A 259 -39.81 3.21 46.47
N LYS A 260 -40.07 3.43 47.77
CA LYS A 260 -41.16 4.30 48.20
C LYS A 260 -40.97 5.78 47.85
N ASP A 261 -39.73 6.26 47.90
CA ASP A 261 -39.34 7.67 47.78
C ASP A 261 -38.15 7.83 46.81
N VAL A 262 -38.17 7.06 45.72
CA VAL A 262 -37.10 7.05 44.70
C VAL A 262 -36.91 8.44 44.10
N LYS A 263 -35.64 8.84 43.99
CA LYS A 263 -35.21 9.98 43.18
C LYS A 263 -33.98 9.60 42.38
N ILE A 264 -34.11 9.63 41.06
CA ILE A 264 -33.00 9.56 40.12
C ILE A 264 -32.61 10.99 39.75
N GLY A 265 -31.37 11.35 40.06
CA GLY A 265 -30.80 12.67 39.80
C GLY A 265 -30.00 12.71 38.50
N SER A 266 -28.76 13.20 38.59
CA SER A 266 -27.86 13.37 37.45
C SER A 266 -26.98 12.14 37.20
N LEU A 267 -26.56 11.96 35.94
CA LEU A 267 -25.44 11.09 35.55
C LEU A 267 -24.24 11.98 35.19
N LYS A 268 -23.14 11.89 35.96
CA LYS A 268 -21.96 12.77 35.83
C LYS A 268 -20.72 12.01 35.40
N ASN A 269 -19.95 12.54 34.45
CA ASN A 269 -18.61 12.03 34.17
C ASN A 269 -17.59 12.50 35.24
N GLU A 270 -16.36 11.98 35.21
CA GLU A 270 -15.29 12.37 36.15
C GLU A 270 -14.94 13.86 36.12
N GLU A 271 -15.14 14.54 34.99
CA GLU A 271 -14.90 15.98 34.83
C GLU A 271 -16.04 16.84 35.39
N GLY A 272 -17.14 16.22 35.84
CA GLY A 272 -18.33 16.87 36.37
C GLY A 272 -19.35 17.30 35.30
N GLY A 273 -19.13 16.93 34.04
CA GLY A 273 -20.10 17.10 32.96
C GLY A 273 -21.30 16.18 33.15
N GLU A 274 -22.51 16.72 32.97
CA GLU A 274 -23.77 15.97 33.14
C GLU A 274 -24.27 15.45 31.79
N VAL A 275 -24.68 14.19 31.75
CA VAL A 275 -25.43 13.62 30.61
C VAL A 275 -26.88 14.08 30.71
N LYS A 276 -27.46 14.48 29.58
CA LYS A 276 -28.85 14.93 29.49
C LYS A 276 -29.82 13.84 29.96
N LEU A 277 -30.68 14.19 30.92
CA LEU A 277 -31.84 13.40 31.31
C LEU A 277 -32.96 13.64 30.29
N GLN A 278 -33.10 12.71 29.34
CA GLN A 278 -34.08 12.79 28.25
C GLN A 278 -35.51 12.62 28.76
N SER A 279 -35.72 11.64 29.63
CA SER A 279 -37.00 11.42 30.27
C SER A 279 -36.83 10.96 31.71
N ASP A 280 -37.82 11.31 32.51
CA ASP A 280 -37.94 10.91 33.89
C ASP A 280 -39.42 10.71 34.20
N THR A 281 -39.79 9.47 34.52
CA THR A 281 -41.18 9.06 34.70
C THR A 281 -41.31 8.32 36.02
N ALA A 282 -42.09 8.90 36.93
CA ALA A 282 -42.53 8.18 38.13
C ALA A 282 -43.57 7.13 37.75
N VAL A 283 -43.40 5.93 38.26
CA VAL A 283 -44.34 4.81 38.08
C VAL A 283 -44.86 4.37 39.45
N SER A 284 -46.15 4.09 39.56
CA SER A 284 -46.76 3.70 40.82
C SER A 284 -48.06 2.93 40.65
N TYR A 285 -48.55 2.33 41.74
CA TYR A 285 -49.94 1.86 41.76
C TYR A 285 -50.92 3.02 41.49
N SER A 286 -52.10 2.67 40.97
CA SER A 286 -53.14 3.64 40.62
C SER A 286 -53.54 4.60 41.73
N SER A 287 -53.81 5.86 41.38
CA SER A 287 -54.39 6.83 42.30
C SER A 287 -55.87 6.59 42.58
N THR A 288 -56.59 5.91 41.69
CA THR A 288 -58.05 5.67 41.81
C THR A 288 -58.32 4.31 42.43
N ASP A 289 -59.57 4.06 42.84
CA ASP A 289 -59.98 2.75 43.39
C ASP A 289 -60.26 1.72 42.28
N GLU A 290 -60.01 2.11 41.02
CA GLU A 290 -60.01 1.35 39.75
C GLU A 290 -61.23 0.48 39.41
N ALA A 291 -62.22 0.32 40.28
CA ALA A 291 -63.40 -0.49 40.01
C ALA A 291 -64.70 0.06 40.61
N GLY A 292 -65.80 -0.14 39.88
CA GLY A 292 -67.16 0.02 40.39
C GLY A 292 -67.63 -1.20 41.19
N LEU A 293 -68.52 -0.96 42.16
CA LEU A 293 -69.12 -2.05 42.93
C LEU A 293 -70.08 -2.87 42.07
N THR A 294 -69.89 -4.19 42.05
CA THR A 294 -70.71 -5.15 41.30
C THR A 294 -71.00 -6.39 42.15
N THR A 295 -71.63 -7.41 41.57
CA THR A 295 -71.78 -8.72 42.24
C THR A 295 -70.44 -9.42 42.47
N PHE A 296 -69.41 -9.06 41.68
CA PHE A 296 -68.05 -9.60 41.80
C PHE A 296 -67.18 -8.73 42.71
N VAL A 297 -67.33 -7.40 42.65
CA VAL A 297 -66.58 -6.44 43.47
C VAL A 297 -67.50 -5.85 44.55
N LYS A 298 -67.42 -6.40 45.76
CA LYS A 298 -68.36 -6.09 46.86
C LYS A 298 -67.89 -4.97 47.77
N SER A 299 -66.61 -4.62 47.71
CA SER A 299 -65.97 -3.60 48.54
C SER A 299 -64.98 -2.80 47.70
N THR A 300 -64.50 -1.66 48.22
CA THR A 300 -63.43 -0.88 47.58
C THR A 300 -62.16 -1.74 47.51
N PRO A 301 -61.56 -1.93 46.31
CA PRO A 301 -60.39 -2.79 46.16
C PRO A 301 -59.18 -2.30 46.97
N VAL A 302 -58.38 -3.24 47.47
CA VAL A 302 -57.17 -2.92 48.22
C VAL A 302 -56.02 -2.65 47.25
N LYS A 303 -55.35 -1.51 47.41
CA LYS A 303 -54.18 -1.13 46.60
C LYS A 303 -52.91 -1.76 47.14
N ASP A 304 -51.95 -2.06 46.26
CA ASP A 304 -50.61 -2.39 46.67
C ASP A 304 -49.74 -1.13 46.78
N THR A 305 -49.79 -0.47 47.94
CA THR A 305 -49.12 0.82 48.12
C THR A 305 -47.58 0.76 48.13
N SER A 306 -47.03 -0.45 48.06
CA SER A 306 -45.58 -0.69 47.99
C SER A 306 -45.01 -0.54 46.57
N LEU A 307 -45.86 -0.58 45.54
CA LEU A 307 -45.45 -0.45 44.14
C LEU A 307 -45.20 1.02 43.78
N LYS A 308 -43.95 1.43 43.89
CA LYS A 308 -43.48 2.76 43.51
C LYS A 308 -42.09 2.65 42.93
N GLY A 309 -41.81 3.45 41.91
CA GLY A 309 -40.51 3.50 41.29
C GLY A 309 -40.38 4.68 40.34
N GLN A 310 -39.25 4.72 39.65
CA GLN A 310 -38.91 5.76 38.69
C GLN A 310 -38.12 5.14 37.55
N VAL A 311 -38.45 5.53 36.32
CA VAL A 311 -37.72 5.17 35.11
C VAL A 311 -37.13 6.45 34.53
N ALA A 312 -35.80 6.51 34.48
CA ALA A 312 -35.05 7.61 33.91
C ALA A 312 -34.29 7.14 32.66
N VAL A 313 -34.27 7.97 31.62
CA VAL A 313 -33.51 7.75 30.39
C VAL A 313 -32.50 8.86 30.23
N PHE A 314 -31.21 8.50 30.23
CA PHE A 314 -30.11 9.38 29.91
C PHE A 314 -29.71 9.16 28.45
N ALA A 315 -29.83 10.20 27.64
CA ALA A 315 -29.48 10.21 26.22
C ALA A 315 -29.39 11.66 25.72
N ASP A 316 -28.55 11.89 24.72
CA ASP A 316 -28.39 13.20 24.08
C ASP A 316 -28.22 13.06 22.56
N GLU A 317 -28.09 14.18 21.84
CA GLU A 317 -27.75 14.17 20.40
C GLU A 317 -26.37 13.56 20.14
N SER A 318 -25.47 13.60 21.12
CA SER A 318 -24.16 12.96 21.09
C SER A 318 -24.13 11.75 22.02
N PRO A 319 -23.32 10.71 21.71
CA PRO A 319 -23.21 9.54 22.56
C PRO A 319 -22.61 9.86 23.92
N ILE A 320 -23.02 9.07 24.91
CA ILE A 320 -22.38 9.00 26.22
C ILE A 320 -21.00 8.39 26.00
N VAL A 321 -19.96 9.21 26.08
CA VAL A 321 -18.58 8.79 25.80
C VAL A 321 -18.09 7.72 26.79
N ALA A 322 -17.19 6.84 26.35
CA ALA A 322 -16.54 5.88 27.23
C ALA A 322 -15.82 6.58 28.40
N GLY A 323 -15.85 5.97 29.58
CA GLY A 323 -15.26 6.54 30.78
C GLY A 323 -16.02 6.16 32.06
N LYS A 324 -15.67 6.85 33.14
CA LYS A 324 -16.28 6.65 34.45
C LYS A 324 -17.33 7.70 34.73
N TYR A 325 -18.43 7.26 35.32
CA TYR A 325 -19.59 8.05 35.64
C TYR A 325 -20.06 7.80 37.07
N THR A 326 -20.76 8.76 37.64
CA THR A 326 -21.47 8.63 38.91
C THR A 326 -22.95 8.87 38.68
N LEU A 327 -23.77 7.91 39.09
CA LEU A 327 -25.22 8.01 39.03
C LEU A 327 -25.79 8.38 40.40
N ASP A 328 -26.52 9.49 40.48
CA ASP A 328 -27.21 9.92 41.70
C ASP A 328 -28.57 9.23 41.81
N VAL A 329 -28.71 8.28 42.73
CA VAL A 329 -29.99 7.64 43.07
C VAL A 329 -30.16 7.62 44.58
N SER A 330 -31.36 7.95 45.05
CA SER A 330 -31.72 7.85 46.47
C SER A 330 -33.11 7.26 46.65
N GLY A 331 -33.38 6.67 47.82
CA GLY A 331 -34.69 6.13 48.19
C GLY A 331 -35.12 4.86 47.45
N ALA A 332 -34.19 4.20 46.75
CA ALA A 332 -34.42 2.97 46.00
C ALA A 332 -34.05 1.72 46.83
N ASP A 333 -34.94 0.74 46.81
CA ASP A 333 -34.74 -0.62 47.34
C ASP A 333 -34.04 -1.53 46.30
N SER A 334 -34.28 -1.30 45.01
CA SER A 334 -33.56 -1.96 43.92
C SER A 334 -33.34 -1.04 42.73
N ILE A 335 -32.26 -1.26 41.99
CA ILE A 335 -31.88 -0.47 40.82
C ILE A 335 -31.44 -1.44 39.72
N GLN A 336 -32.01 -1.28 38.53
CA GLN A 336 -31.64 -1.99 37.32
C GLN A 336 -31.22 -0.96 36.28
N ILE A 337 -30.10 -1.21 35.62
CA ILE A 337 -29.53 -0.32 34.62
C ILE A 337 -29.44 -1.06 33.30
N TYR A 338 -29.96 -0.45 32.25
CA TYR A 338 -29.90 -0.96 30.89
C TYR A 338 -29.14 0.01 30.01
N TYR A 339 -28.50 -0.52 28.97
CA TYR A 339 -27.73 0.30 28.03
C TYR A 339 -27.98 -0.11 26.58
N GLU A 340 -27.76 0.84 25.68
CA GLU A 340 -27.65 0.64 24.25
C GLU A 340 -26.27 1.13 23.80
N PRO A 341 -25.41 0.28 23.21
CA PRO A 341 -24.10 0.70 22.73
C PRO A 341 -24.22 1.62 21.50
N ASP A 342 -23.27 2.55 21.35
CA ASP A 342 -23.14 3.40 20.14
C ASP A 342 -21.89 3.00 19.35
N VAL A 343 -21.97 1.89 18.62
CA VAL A 343 -20.83 1.30 17.91
C VAL A 343 -21.21 1.04 16.47
N LYS A 344 -20.24 1.16 15.55
CA LYS A 344 -20.44 0.81 14.15
C LYS A 344 -19.84 -0.55 13.87
N PHE A 345 -20.58 -1.46 13.24
CA PHE A 345 -20.00 -2.68 12.71
C PHE A 345 -19.31 -2.40 11.37
N GLU A 346 -18.09 -2.89 11.20
CA GLU A 346 -17.30 -2.66 9.99
C GLU A 346 -16.52 -3.92 9.59
N ALA A 347 -16.59 -4.25 8.30
CA ALA A 347 -15.63 -5.13 7.64
C ALA A 347 -14.67 -4.29 6.79
N GLY A 348 -13.40 -4.71 6.70
CA GLY A 348 -12.40 -4.05 5.87
C GLY A 348 -11.40 -5.06 5.33
N LEU A 349 -10.96 -4.83 4.09
CA LEU A 349 -9.90 -5.59 3.43
C LEU A 349 -8.56 -4.88 3.61
N TYR A 350 -7.50 -5.60 3.98
CA TYR A 350 -6.20 -5.03 4.31
C TYR A 350 -5.07 -5.71 3.53
N LYS A 351 -4.16 -4.91 2.97
CA LYS A 351 -2.85 -5.38 2.46
C LYS A 351 -1.78 -4.96 3.46
N GLY A 352 -1.35 -5.90 4.30
CA GLY A 352 -0.57 -5.59 5.50
C GLY A 352 -1.38 -4.74 6.47
N ASP A 353 -0.90 -3.53 6.81
CA ASP A 353 -1.59 -2.60 7.71
C ASP A 353 -2.47 -1.57 6.97
N THR A 354 -2.45 -1.56 5.64
CA THR A 354 -3.19 -0.56 4.84
C THR A 354 -4.58 -1.09 4.52
N LYS A 355 -5.62 -0.36 4.91
CA LYS A 355 -7.01 -0.64 4.51
C LYS A 355 -7.18 -0.30 3.03
N MET A 356 -7.78 -1.21 2.27
CA MET A 356 -8.14 -0.99 0.88
C MET A 356 -9.47 -0.25 0.79
N GLU A 357 -9.52 0.79 -0.02
CA GLU A 357 -10.76 1.45 -0.41
C GLU A 357 -11.50 0.61 -1.46
N GLU A 358 -12.82 0.79 -1.55
CA GLU A 358 -13.60 0.17 -2.62
C GLU A 358 -13.08 0.61 -4.00
N GLY A 359 -12.89 -0.36 -4.89
CA GLY A 359 -12.33 -0.09 -6.21
C GLY A 359 -11.60 -1.29 -6.80
N THR A 360 -10.59 -1.01 -7.61
CA THR A 360 -9.74 -2.03 -8.20
C THR A 360 -8.56 -2.32 -7.28
N ILE A 361 -8.35 -3.59 -6.95
CA ILE A 361 -7.25 -4.07 -6.11
C ILE A 361 -6.40 -5.07 -6.87
N GLU A 362 -5.12 -5.17 -6.50
CA GLU A 362 -4.22 -6.19 -7.05
C GLU A 362 -4.57 -7.58 -6.49
N GLY A 363 -4.49 -8.65 -7.29
CA GLY A 363 -4.62 -10.01 -6.75
C GLY A 363 -3.50 -10.39 -5.77
N GLY A 364 -3.76 -11.36 -4.90
CA GLY A 364 -2.79 -11.91 -3.94
C GLY A 364 -3.32 -12.03 -2.51
N ALA A 365 -2.42 -12.09 -1.54
CA ALA A 365 -2.77 -12.26 -0.13
C ALA A 365 -3.24 -10.97 0.55
N TYR A 366 -4.40 -11.04 1.21
CA TYR A 366 -4.99 -9.97 2.02
C TYR A 366 -5.45 -10.50 3.37
N THR A 367 -5.75 -9.58 4.30
CA THR A 367 -6.41 -9.89 5.57
C THR A 367 -7.76 -9.17 5.61
N VAL A 368 -8.85 -9.90 5.80
CA VAL A 368 -10.16 -9.33 6.12
C VAL A 368 -10.23 -9.13 7.63
N LYS A 369 -10.52 -7.90 8.07
CA LYS A 369 -10.80 -7.57 9.47
C LYS A 369 -12.28 -7.24 9.61
N VAL A 370 -12.94 -7.83 10.61
CA VAL A 370 -14.35 -7.57 10.93
C VAL A 370 -14.47 -7.23 12.40
N GLY A 371 -15.38 -6.33 12.77
CA GLY A 371 -15.54 -5.97 14.18
C GLY A 371 -16.25 -4.64 14.38
N PHE A 372 -16.36 -4.27 15.65
CA PHE A 372 -16.93 -2.99 16.05
C PHE A 372 -15.89 -1.88 16.04
N VAL A 373 -16.27 -0.74 15.53
CA VAL A 373 -15.48 0.48 15.45
C VAL A 373 -16.13 1.52 16.35
N ASP A 374 -15.30 2.14 17.18
CA ASP A 374 -15.69 3.34 17.93
C ASP A 374 -15.91 4.48 16.94
N GLN A 375 -17.14 4.98 16.85
CA GLN A 375 -17.53 6.01 15.89
C GLN A 375 -16.79 7.33 16.11
N LEU A 376 -16.34 7.62 17.34
CA LEU A 376 -15.62 8.85 17.66
C LEU A 376 -14.15 8.77 17.22
N SER A 377 -13.50 7.63 17.44
CA SER A 377 -12.07 7.45 17.14
C SER A 377 -11.78 6.81 15.78
N GLY A 378 -12.78 6.17 15.15
CA GLY A 378 -12.64 5.42 13.90
C GLY A 378 -11.78 4.15 14.03
N LYS A 379 -11.56 3.66 15.26
CA LYS A 379 -10.69 2.50 15.52
C LYS A 379 -11.50 1.28 15.95
N TYR A 380 -11.03 0.10 15.53
CA TYR A 380 -11.55 -1.17 16.02
C TYR A 380 -11.43 -1.29 17.53
N ILE A 381 -12.53 -1.68 18.16
CA ILE A 381 -12.62 -2.02 19.57
C ILE A 381 -11.99 -3.41 19.73
N LYS A 382 -11.04 -3.53 20.66
CA LYS A 382 -10.33 -4.81 20.88
C LYS A 382 -11.20 -5.81 21.62
N SER A 383 -11.84 -5.36 22.70
CA SER A 383 -12.69 -6.16 23.57
C SER A 383 -13.59 -5.23 24.37
N SER A 384 -14.84 -5.63 24.59
CA SER A 384 -15.74 -4.98 25.54
C SER A 384 -16.76 -5.98 26.05
N LYS A 385 -17.01 -5.99 27.37
CA LYS A 385 -18.09 -6.80 27.96
C LYS A 385 -19.46 -6.25 27.62
N LEU A 386 -19.54 -4.97 27.26
CA LEU A 386 -20.78 -4.29 26.86
C LEU A 386 -21.22 -4.65 25.43
N LEU A 387 -20.46 -5.48 24.72
CA LEU A 387 -20.86 -6.07 23.44
C LEU A 387 -21.25 -7.55 23.56
N GLY A 388 -21.22 -8.12 24.78
CA GLY A 388 -21.50 -9.53 25.02
C GLY A 388 -20.48 -10.44 24.36
N GLU A 389 -20.94 -11.52 23.72
CA GLU A 389 -20.11 -12.47 22.96
C GLU A 389 -20.49 -12.40 21.47
N PRO A 390 -19.91 -11.46 20.69
CA PRO A 390 -20.22 -11.33 19.28
C PRO A 390 -19.86 -12.58 18.47
N LYS A 391 -20.78 -13.01 17.60
CA LYS A 391 -20.62 -14.10 16.65
C LYS A 391 -20.57 -13.52 15.25
N TYR A 392 -19.41 -13.62 14.60
CA TYR A 392 -19.22 -13.09 13.25
C TYR A 392 -19.34 -14.21 12.22
N THR A 393 -19.94 -13.87 11.10
CA THR A 393 -20.01 -14.71 9.91
C THR A 393 -19.45 -13.90 8.75
N VAL A 394 -18.46 -14.43 8.04
CA VAL A 394 -17.85 -13.76 6.88
C VAL A 394 -18.05 -14.63 5.66
N SER A 395 -18.56 -14.06 4.58
CA SER A 395 -18.69 -14.71 3.28
C SER A 395 -17.75 -14.05 2.29
N ILE A 396 -16.95 -14.87 1.60
CA ILE A 396 -16.03 -14.43 0.57
C ILE A 396 -16.41 -15.17 -0.71
N ASN A 397 -16.83 -14.43 -1.74
CA ASN A 397 -17.30 -15.00 -3.01
C ASN A 397 -18.38 -16.09 -2.83
N GLY A 398 -19.22 -15.96 -1.80
CA GLY A 398 -20.28 -16.90 -1.46
C GLY A 398 -19.85 -18.05 -0.54
N GLU A 399 -18.56 -18.23 -0.26
CA GLU A 399 -18.08 -19.20 0.73
C GLU A 399 -18.14 -18.59 2.13
N THR A 400 -19.02 -19.13 2.98
CA THR A 400 -19.28 -18.62 4.32
C THR A 400 -18.44 -19.33 5.37
N GLN A 401 -17.81 -18.54 6.24
CA GLN A 401 -17.03 -18.99 7.39
C GLN A 401 -17.53 -18.29 8.66
N GLU A 402 -17.85 -19.07 9.69
CA GLU A 402 -18.09 -18.54 11.02
C GLU A 402 -16.76 -18.25 11.73
N LEU A 403 -16.61 -17.04 12.24
CA LEU A 403 -15.47 -16.65 13.06
C LEU A 403 -15.90 -16.68 14.52
N THR A 404 -15.56 -17.79 15.18
CA THR A 404 -15.80 -17.97 16.61
C THR A 404 -14.69 -17.31 17.40
N GLY A 405 -14.90 -16.05 17.77
CA GLY A 405 -14.01 -15.32 18.67
C GLY A 405 -14.37 -15.54 20.13
N LYS A 406 -13.52 -16.22 20.89
CA LYS A 406 -13.49 -16.00 22.34
C LYS A 406 -12.97 -14.57 22.56
N ASP A 407 -13.85 -13.70 23.06
CA ASP A 407 -13.54 -12.39 23.67
C ASP A 407 -13.10 -11.21 22.75
N GLY A 408 -13.14 -11.34 21.42
CA GLY A 408 -12.73 -10.28 20.50
C GLY A 408 -13.89 -9.43 19.96
N ALA A 409 -13.88 -8.11 20.21
CA ALA A 409 -14.76 -7.15 19.53
C ALA A 409 -14.34 -6.89 18.06
N SER A 410 -13.26 -7.54 17.61
CA SER A 410 -12.84 -7.66 16.22
C SER A 410 -12.16 -9.01 15.96
N GLN A 411 -12.23 -9.49 14.72
CA GLN A 411 -11.60 -10.72 14.22
C GLN A 411 -10.87 -10.43 12.91
N SER A 412 -9.98 -11.34 12.52
CA SER A 412 -9.26 -11.25 11.25
C SER A 412 -9.06 -12.62 10.63
N ILE A 413 -9.16 -12.69 9.30
CA ILE A 413 -8.86 -13.88 8.50
C ILE A 413 -7.99 -13.50 7.32
N ASP A 414 -7.02 -14.35 7.01
CA ASP A 414 -6.21 -14.21 5.81
C ASP A 414 -6.93 -14.86 4.63
N VAL A 415 -6.90 -14.17 3.50
CA VAL A 415 -7.67 -14.51 2.30
C VAL A 415 -6.77 -14.34 1.08
N GLU A 416 -6.81 -15.30 0.18
CA GLU A 416 -6.19 -15.16 -1.14
C GLU A 416 -7.24 -14.59 -2.09
N VAL A 417 -6.90 -13.48 -2.75
CA VAL A 417 -7.80 -12.74 -3.62
C VAL A 417 -7.38 -12.99 -5.07
N ASP A 418 -8.22 -13.71 -5.81
CA ASP A 418 -8.03 -14.05 -7.22
C ASP A 418 -9.33 -13.91 -8.04
N GLY A 419 -9.22 -13.99 -9.36
CA GLY A 419 -10.36 -13.87 -10.28
C GLY A 419 -10.64 -12.43 -10.73
N GLU A 420 -11.91 -12.12 -11.03
CA GLU A 420 -12.35 -10.82 -11.56
C GLU A 420 -12.87 -9.87 -10.47
N SER A 421 -13.41 -10.42 -9.39
CA SER A 421 -14.00 -9.64 -8.30
C SER A 421 -13.95 -10.39 -6.97
N LEU A 422 -13.90 -9.61 -5.89
CA LEU A 422 -14.06 -10.09 -4.52
C LEU A 422 -15.39 -9.55 -3.97
N GLU A 423 -16.32 -10.43 -3.67
CA GLU A 423 -17.52 -10.13 -2.89
C GLU A 423 -17.25 -10.50 -1.43
N LEU A 424 -17.24 -9.49 -0.56
CA LEU A 424 -17.08 -9.65 0.87
C LEU A 424 -18.39 -9.27 1.55
N THR A 425 -19.00 -10.20 2.27
CA THR A 425 -20.06 -9.89 3.23
C THR A 425 -19.62 -10.31 4.61
N ALA A 426 -19.99 -9.53 5.61
CA ALA A 426 -19.82 -9.88 7.00
C ALA A 426 -21.10 -9.58 7.76
N ASP A 427 -21.47 -10.48 8.65
CA ASP A 427 -22.61 -10.35 9.55
C ASP A 427 -22.11 -10.56 10.98
N VAL A 428 -22.74 -9.88 11.93
CA VAL A 428 -22.49 -10.10 13.36
C VAL A 428 -23.81 -10.25 14.09
N ASN A 429 -23.87 -11.23 14.98
CA ASN A 429 -24.90 -11.34 16.01
C ASN A 429 -24.24 -11.10 17.37
N TYR A 430 -24.71 -10.13 18.13
CA TYR A 430 -24.15 -9.77 19.44
C TYR A 430 -25.24 -9.35 20.41
N LEU A 431 -24.89 -9.32 21.69
CA LEU A 431 -25.85 -9.09 22.77
C LEU A 431 -27.06 -10.04 22.61
N LYS A 432 -28.26 -9.67 23.07
CA LYS A 432 -29.41 -10.57 22.96
C LYS A 432 -29.88 -10.80 21.51
N ASP A 433 -29.95 -9.75 20.70
CA ASP A 433 -30.58 -9.79 19.37
C ASP A 433 -30.03 -8.70 18.41
N TYR A 434 -28.87 -8.13 18.73
CA TYR A 434 -28.31 -7.09 17.86
C TYR A 434 -27.67 -7.77 16.67
N THR A 435 -28.05 -7.32 15.47
CA THR A 435 -27.51 -7.80 14.22
C THR A 435 -27.08 -6.63 13.36
N ASP A 436 -25.86 -6.71 12.82
CA ASP A 436 -25.33 -5.74 11.88
C ASP A 436 -24.66 -6.48 10.73
N SER A 437 -24.61 -5.84 9.57
CA SER A 437 -23.97 -6.40 8.39
C SER A 437 -23.19 -5.35 7.61
N ALA A 438 -22.16 -5.80 6.93
CA ALA A 438 -21.34 -4.99 6.05
C ALA A 438 -21.08 -5.77 4.75
N SER A 439 -21.13 -5.09 3.61
CA SER A 439 -20.90 -5.71 2.31
C SER A 439 -20.07 -4.79 1.43
N TYR A 440 -19.07 -5.38 0.78
CA TYR A 440 -18.12 -4.70 -0.08
C TYR A 440 -17.90 -5.52 -1.36
N THR A 441 -17.65 -4.82 -2.46
CA THR A 441 -17.29 -5.45 -3.74
C THR A 441 -16.04 -4.78 -4.28
N PHE A 442 -14.99 -5.58 -4.50
CA PHE A 442 -13.75 -5.13 -5.12
C PHE A 442 -13.59 -5.74 -6.51
N LYS A 443 -13.02 -4.98 -7.44
CA LYS A 443 -12.57 -5.52 -8.73
C LYS A 443 -11.13 -6.00 -8.57
N ILE A 444 -10.82 -7.17 -9.09
CA ILE A 444 -9.47 -7.74 -8.98
C ILE A 444 -8.75 -7.57 -10.31
N CYS A 445 -7.52 -7.08 -10.24
CA CYS A 445 -6.65 -6.95 -11.40
C CYS A 445 -5.26 -7.50 -11.10
N THR A 446 -4.88 -8.55 -11.81
CA THR A 446 -3.56 -9.16 -11.76
C THR A 446 -2.90 -9.00 -13.12
N LEU A 447 -1.71 -8.39 -13.15
CA LEU A 447 -0.86 -8.31 -14.33
C LEU A 447 0.19 -9.41 -14.27
N ASP A 448 0.10 -10.34 -15.22
CA ASP A 448 1.10 -11.38 -15.41
C ASP A 448 1.83 -11.21 -16.73
N MET A 449 2.96 -11.90 -16.86
CA MET A 449 3.70 -11.93 -18.10
C MET A 449 4.41 -13.26 -18.32
N ASN A 450 4.67 -13.54 -19.59
CA ASN A 450 5.42 -14.69 -20.06
C ASN A 450 6.54 -14.19 -20.98
N VAL A 451 7.76 -14.65 -20.72
CA VAL A 451 8.96 -14.24 -21.45
C VAL A 451 9.59 -15.44 -22.16
N ASP A 452 9.57 -15.43 -23.49
CA ASP A 452 10.31 -16.39 -24.32
C ASP A 452 11.60 -15.75 -24.83
N ALA A 453 12.73 -16.20 -24.28
CA ALA A 453 14.04 -15.63 -24.56
C ALA A 453 14.99 -16.62 -25.24
N PHE A 454 15.78 -16.12 -26.19
CA PHE A 454 16.86 -16.90 -26.80
C PHE A 454 17.95 -17.24 -25.77
N LYS A 455 18.51 -18.45 -25.85
CA LYS A 455 19.53 -18.91 -24.90
C LYS A 455 20.93 -18.36 -25.20
N SER A 456 21.29 -18.26 -26.49
CA SER A 456 22.61 -17.75 -26.88
C SER A 456 22.61 -17.12 -28.26
N ALA A 457 23.38 -16.03 -28.42
CA ALA A 457 23.60 -15.34 -29.68
C ALA A 457 25.11 -15.21 -29.97
N ASN A 458 25.49 -15.27 -31.24
CA ASN A 458 26.85 -14.89 -31.67
C ASN A 458 26.92 -13.38 -31.83
N LEU A 459 28.01 -12.75 -31.39
CA LEU A 459 28.14 -11.31 -31.42
C LEU A 459 28.07 -10.74 -32.84
N LYS A 460 28.65 -11.40 -33.85
CA LYS A 460 28.60 -10.92 -35.25
C LYS A 460 27.21 -10.86 -35.85
N THR A 461 26.32 -11.76 -35.43
CA THR A 461 24.96 -11.90 -35.94
C THR A 461 23.94 -11.40 -34.92
N LEU A 462 24.37 -10.55 -33.98
CA LEU A 462 23.54 -10.08 -32.89
C LEU A 462 22.30 -9.33 -33.41
N GLU A 463 22.50 -8.50 -34.44
CA GLU A 463 21.48 -7.65 -35.07
C GLU A 463 20.72 -8.33 -36.23
N ASP A 464 20.98 -9.61 -36.53
CA ASP A 464 20.40 -10.30 -37.70
C ASP A 464 18.89 -10.63 -37.56
N GLY A 465 18.26 -10.16 -36.47
CA GLY A 465 16.84 -10.34 -36.20
C GLY A 465 16.44 -11.73 -35.70
N ALA A 466 17.36 -12.71 -35.68
CA ALA A 466 17.10 -14.07 -35.20
C ALA A 466 17.15 -14.23 -33.67
N ASN A 467 17.76 -13.28 -32.96
CA ASN A 467 17.89 -13.30 -31.50
C ASN A 467 16.90 -12.29 -30.93
N GLN A 468 15.66 -12.71 -30.66
CA GLN A 468 14.63 -11.83 -30.09
C GLN A 468 14.09 -12.45 -28.80
N ILE A 469 13.65 -11.59 -27.90
CA ILE A 469 12.87 -11.99 -26.72
C ILE A 469 11.43 -11.56 -26.99
N THR A 470 10.50 -12.50 -26.90
CA THR A 470 9.07 -12.23 -27.01
C THR A 470 8.50 -12.13 -25.61
N VAL A 471 7.75 -11.05 -25.36
CA VAL A 471 7.09 -10.81 -24.08
C VAL A 471 5.60 -10.72 -24.32
N GLU A 472 4.83 -11.52 -23.61
CA GLU A 472 3.37 -11.48 -23.62
C GLU A 472 2.91 -11.10 -22.22
N ALA A 473 2.14 -10.01 -22.08
CA ALA A 473 1.49 -9.66 -20.82
C ALA A 473 0.05 -10.16 -20.82
N THR A 474 -0.51 -10.48 -19.67
CA THR A 474 -1.94 -10.78 -19.54
C THR A 474 -2.52 -10.08 -18.31
N ARG A 475 -3.78 -9.63 -18.44
CA ARG A 475 -4.62 -9.18 -17.34
C ARG A 475 -5.56 -10.32 -16.97
N ASN A 476 -5.48 -10.81 -15.74
CA ASN A 476 -6.31 -11.92 -15.24
C ASN A 476 -6.30 -13.14 -16.20
N GLY A 477 -5.15 -13.45 -16.80
CA GLY A 477 -4.99 -14.53 -17.77
C GLY A 477 -5.51 -14.28 -19.20
N GLN A 478 -6.02 -13.08 -19.49
CA GLN A 478 -6.43 -12.66 -20.84
C GLN A 478 -5.45 -11.62 -21.42
N PRO A 479 -5.25 -11.56 -22.74
CA PRO A 479 -4.45 -10.50 -23.37
C PRO A 479 -4.99 -9.10 -23.03
N LEU A 480 -4.08 -8.14 -22.86
CA LEU A 480 -4.44 -6.73 -22.69
C LEU A 480 -5.26 -6.23 -23.89
N THR A 481 -6.20 -5.32 -23.65
CA THR A 481 -6.91 -4.65 -24.76
C THR A 481 -5.94 -3.79 -25.56
N LYS A 482 -6.35 -3.40 -26.77
CA LYS A 482 -5.50 -2.57 -27.62
C LYS A 482 -5.21 -1.21 -26.97
N GLU A 483 -6.19 -0.59 -26.31
CA GLU A 483 -5.96 0.67 -25.60
C GLU A 483 -4.98 0.52 -24.44
N GLN A 484 -5.13 -0.54 -23.64
CA GLN A 484 -4.26 -0.83 -22.50
C GLN A 484 -2.83 -1.13 -22.95
N TRP A 485 -2.68 -1.97 -23.97
CA TRP A 485 -1.40 -2.30 -24.56
C TRP A 485 -0.75 -1.07 -25.22
N ASP A 486 -1.54 -0.19 -25.85
CA ASP A 486 -1.04 1.05 -26.44
C ASP A 486 -0.48 2.02 -25.38
N ALA A 487 -1.08 2.06 -24.20
CA ALA A 487 -0.61 2.85 -23.05
C ALA A 487 0.51 2.19 -22.24
N ALA A 488 0.61 0.85 -22.27
CA ALA A 488 1.60 0.10 -21.52
C ALA A 488 3.04 0.34 -22.00
N THR A 489 3.98 0.31 -21.07
CA THR A 489 5.42 0.48 -21.32
C THR A 489 6.19 -0.78 -20.93
N LEU A 490 7.30 -1.02 -21.63
CA LEU A 490 8.20 -2.16 -21.36
C LEU A 490 9.64 -1.64 -21.29
N ASP A 491 10.27 -1.85 -20.14
CA ASP A 491 11.66 -1.48 -19.87
C ASP A 491 12.53 -2.72 -19.71
N VAL A 492 13.74 -2.68 -20.26
CA VAL A 492 14.69 -3.80 -20.25
C VAL A 492 16.02 -3.37 -19.66
N VAL A 493 16.48 -4.10 -18.65
CA VAL A 493 17.78 -3.90 -18.00
C VAL A 493 18.57 -5.18 -18.06
N SER A 494 19.85 -5.12 -18.42
CA SER A 494 20.73 -6.30 -18.42
C SER A 494 21.96 -6.09 -17.55
N VAL A 495 22.27 -7.07 -16.71
CA VAL A 495 23.44 -7.07 -15.82
C VAL A 495 24.34 -8.28 -16.06
N ASN A 496 25.62 -8.14 -15.76
CA ASN A 496 26.58 -9.24 -15.79
C ASN A 496 26.52 -10.05 -14.46
N LYS A 497 27.36 -11.09 -14.35
CA LYS A 497 27.41 -11.96 -13.16
C LYS A 497 27.79 -11.23 -11.86
N ASP A 498 28.46 -10.09 -11.99
CA ASP A 498 28.90 -9.27 -10.86
C ASP A 498 27.86 -8.19 -10.50
N GLY A 499 26.72 -8.16 -11.20
CA GLY A 499 25.63 -7.19 -10.99
C GLY A 499 25.87 -5.82 -11.64
N GLU A 500 26.90 -5.68 -12.48
CA GLU A 500 27.19 -4.44 -13.21
C GLU A 500 26.41 -4.39 -14.54
N GLU A 501 26.17 -3.19 -15.07
CA GLU A 501 25.47 -2.98 -16.35
C GLU A 501 26.17 -3.75 -17.48
N PHE A 502 25.48 -4.71 -18.08
CA PHE A 502 26.00 -5.48 -19.21
C PHE A 502 26.01 -4.61 -20.45
N GLY A 503 27.14 -4.54 -21.14
CA GLY A 503 27.36 -3.64 -22.27
C GLY A 503 26.64 -4.02 -23.58
N ILE A 504 25.31 -4.06 -23.59
CA ILE A 504 24.45 -4.30 -24.75
C ILE A 504 23.30 -3.28 -24.78
N GLN A 505 22.77 -2.96 -25.95
CA GLN A 505 21.58 -2.12 -26.08
C GLN A 505 20.37 -2.98 -26.44
N TRP A 506 19.20 -2.65 -25.92
CA TRP A 506 17.95 -3.33 -26.25
C TRP A 506 17.02 -2.38 -27.00
N ASP A 507 16.48 -2.84 -28.13
CA ASP A 507 15.43 -2.16 -28.87
C ASP A 507 14.09 -2.84 -28.55
N VAL A 508 13.13 -2.08 -28.06
CA VAL A 508 11.82 -2.58 -27.63
C VAL A 508 10.79 -2.12 -28.65
N GLN A 509 10.11 -3.08 -29.28
CA GLN A 509 9.04 -2.80 -30.23
C GLN A 509 7.77 -3.54 -29.82
N LYS A 510 6.61 -2.96 -30.11
CA LYS A 510 5.33 -3.64 -29.96
C LYS A 510 5.20 -4.72 -31.04
N GLY A 511 4.71 -5.89 -30.66
CA GLY A 511 4.50 -7.02 -31.57
C GLY A 511 3.32 -6.79 -32.53
N SER A 512 3.01 -7.79 -33.36
CA SER A 512 1.88 -7.70 -34.31
C SER A 512 0.52 -7.94 -33.68
N GLU A 513 0.49 -8.61 -32.53
CA GLU A 513 -0.72 -8.93 -31.76
C GLU A 513 -0.75 -8.07 -30.50
N ALA A 514 -1.96 -7.66 -30.08
CA ALA A 514 -2.10 -6.90 -28.85
C ALA A 514 -1.54 -7.70 -27.66
N SER A 515 -1.01 -6.99 -26.67
CA SER A 515 -0.38 -7.58 -25.48
C SER A 515 1.01 -8.20 -25.69
N THR A 516 1.63 -8.03 -26.86
CA THR A 516 2.95 -8.60 -27.16
C THR A 516 4.02 -7.53 -27.41
N TRP A 517 5.27 -7.83 -27.04
CA TRP A 517 6.44 -7.02 -27.35
C TRP A 517 7.57 -7.89 -27.87
N ILE A 518 8.39 -7.30 -28.73
CA ILE A 518 9.59 -7.88 -29.31
C ILE A 518 10.77 -7.04 -28.81
N VAL A 519 11.65 -7.68 -28.04
CA VAL A 519 12.89 -7.07 -27.55
C VAL A 519 14.05 -7.63 -28.36
N THR A 520 14.76 -6.76 -29.07
CA THR A 520 15.88 -7.12 -29.95
C THR A 520 17.20 -6.57 -29.40
N PRO A 521 18.25 -7.41 -29.26
CA PRO A 521 19.57 -6.95 -28.86
C PRO A 521 20.24 -6.16 -30.00
N ASN A 522 20.94 -5.10 -29.63
CA ASN A 522 21.67 -4.20 -30.51
C ASN A 522 23.06 -3.92 -29.93
N TYR A 523 24.00 -3.52 -30.78
CA TYR A 523 25.33 -3.16 -30.31
C TYR A 523 25.31 -1.93 -29.39
N LYS A 524 26.17 -1.93 -28.38
CA LYS A 524 26.41 -0.72 -27.58
C LYS A 524 27.03 0.38 -28.45
N LYS A 525 26.81 1.63 -28.07
CA LYS A 525 27.43 2.80 -28.70
C LYS A 525 28.96 2.62 -28.76
N GLY A 526 29.49 2.46 -29.97
CA GLY A 526 30.87 2.02 -30.22
C GLY A 526 30.98 0.77 -31.11
N GLY A 527 29.83 0.11 -31.38
CA GLY A 527 29.66 -1.04 -32.26
C GLY A 527 30.13 -2.34 -31.63
N MET A 528 30.24 -3.40 -32.44
CA MET A 528 30.64 -4.76 -32.05
C MET A 528 31.85 -4.85 -31.09
N PHE A 529 32.82 -3.94 -31.16
CA PHE A 529 34.01 -3.97 -30.28
C PHE A 529 33.81 -3.33 -28.91
N ALA A 530 32.75 -2.55 -28.72
CA ALA A 530 32.37 -1.96 -27.43
C ALA A 530 31.27 -2.77 -26.72
N THR A 531 30.60 -3.67 -27.44
CA THR A 531 29.62 -4.59 -26.88
C THR A 531 30.28 -5.69 -26.07
N GLU A 532 29.75 -5.94 -24.88
CA GLU A 532 30.23 -6.96 -23.95
C GLU A 532 29.82 -8.37 -24.41
N THR A 533 30.58 -9.38 -24.00
CA THR A 533 30.36 -10.80 -24.33
C THR A 533 30.41 -11.61 -23.05
N GLY A 534 29.53 -12.59 -22.90
CA GLY A 534 29.37 -13.34 -21.66
C GLY A 534 27.90 -13.64 -21.37
N GLN A 535 27.62 -14.05 -20.14
CA GLN A 535 26.26 -14.24 -19.66
C GLN A 535 25.70 -12.88 -19.20
N ALA A 536 24.49 -12.56 -19.62
CA ALA A 536 23.73 -11.40 -19.20
C ALA A 536 22.41 -11.87 -18.59
N ASP A 537 22.09 -11.38 -17.40
CA ASP A 537 20.78 -11.55 -16.79
C ASP A 537 19.93 -10.33 -17.17
N VAL A 538 18.88 -10.59 -17.96
CA VAL A 538 18.03 -9.58 -18.60
C VAL A 538 16.72 -9.53 -17.84
N THR A 539 16.47 -8.43 -17.16
CA THR A 539 15.22 -8.16 -16.44
C THR A 539 14.31 -7.32 -17.32
N ILE A 540 13.13 -7.85 -17.59
CA ILE A 540 12.06 -7.21 -18.35
C ILE A 540 11.04 -6.71 -17.35
N ASN A 541 10.62 -5.45 -17.49
CA ASN A 541 9.60 -4.84 -16.65
C ASN A 541 8.47 -4.35 -17.55
N VAL A 542 7.28 -4.91 -17.39
CA VAL A 542 6.07 -4.42 -18.03
C VAL A 542 5.31 -3.56 -17.03
N SER A 543 4.84 -2.40 -17.46
CA SER A 543 3.89 -1.60 -16.69
C SER A 543 2.70 -1.19 -17.56
N ALA A 544 1.50 -1.29 -17.00
CA ALA A 544 0.25 -0.99 -17.69
C ALA A 544 -0.70 -0.22 -16.77
N GLU A 545 -1.39 0.77 -17.33
CA GLU A 545 -2.51 1.43 -16.66
C GLU A 545 -3.80 0.67 -16.99
N ILE A 546 -4.48 0.18 -15.96
CA ILE A 546 -5.70 -0.62 -16.08
C ILE A 546 -6.74 0.03 -15.19
N ASP A 547 -7.84 0.47 -15.80
CA ASP A 547 -8.98 1.11 -15.12
C ASP A 547 -8.60 2.35 -14.25
N GLY A 548 -7.51 3.03 -14.60
CA GLY A 548 -7.02 4.24 -13.92
C GLY A 548 -5.90 4.00 -12.90
N ASP A 549 -5.57 2.74 -12.62
CA ASP A 549 -4.52 2.33 -11.69
C ASP A 549 -3.31 1.73 -12.44
N GLY A 550 -2.10 1.95 -11.91
CA GLY A 550 -0.86 1.47 -12.50
C GLY A 550 -0.43 0.11 -11.96
N TYR A 551 -0.22 -0.86 -12.84
CA TYR A 551 0.26 -2.21 -12.51
C TYR A 551 1.61 -2.48 -13.14
N GLY A 552 2.45 -3.29 -12.50
CA GLY A 552 3.79 -3.63 -12.99
C GLY A 552 4.21 -5.05 -12.67
N LYS A 553 4.92 -5.70 -13.60
CA LYS A 553 5.45 -7.06 -13.46
C LYS A 553 6.88 -7.12 -13.99
N ALA A 554 7.75 -7.87 -13.30
CA ALA A 554 9.14 -8.04 -13.68
C ALA A 554 9.54 -9.53 -13.70
N GLU A 555 10.37 -9.92 -14.68
CA GLU A 555 10.92 -11.26 -14.81
C GLU A 555 12.34 -11.17 -15.38
N THR A 556 13.22 -12.02 -14.87
CA THR A 556 14.62 -12.05 -15.24
C THR A 556 14.94 -13.35 -15.97
N VAL A 557 15.52 -13.24 -17.16
CA VAL A 557 15.97 -14.36 -18.00
C VAL A 557 17.47 -14.26 -18.28
N SER A 558 18.16 -15.38 -18.30
CA SER A 558 19.61 -15.42 -18.58
C SER A 558 19.90 -15.72 -20.05
N VAL A 559 20.66 -14.86 -20.72
CA VAL A 559 21.09 -15.03 -22.12
C VAL A 559 22.62 -15.02 -22.23
N THR A 560 23.19 -15.69 -23.23
CA THR A 560 24.66 -15.72 -23.43
C THR A 560 25.08 -15.13 -24.78
N ILE A 561 25.93 -14.10 -24.77
CA ILE A 561 26.53 -13.50 -25.97
C ILE A 561 27.94 -14.08 -26.19
N LYS A 562 28.12 -14.82 -27.27
CA LYS A 562 29.39 -15.49 -27.61
C LYS A 562 30.33 -14.54 -28.36
N ASP A 563 31.57 -14.43 -27.90
CA ASP A 563 32.61 -13.72 -28.65
C ASP A 563 33.11 -14.59 -29.81
N ASP A 564 32.75 -14.20 -31.04
CA ASP A 564 33.17 -14.83 -32.28
C ASP A 564 34.04 -13.89 -33.14
N LYS A 565 34.59 -12.83 -32.56
CA LYS A 565 35.56 -11.92 -33.21
C LYS A 565 36.81 -12.70 -33.62
N ASN A 566 37.32 -12.44 -34.83
CA ASN A 566 38.54 -13.06 -35.33
C ASN A 566 39.64 -12.03 -35.64
N ILE A 567 40.84 -12.50 -35.96
CA ILE A 567 42.00 -11.65 -36.26
C ILE A 567 41.72 -10.68 -37.43
N VAL A 568 40.91 -11.11 -38.41
CA VAL A 568 40.55 -10.28 -39.57
C VAL A 568 39.70 -9.07 -39.14
N ASP A 569 38.83 -9.24 -38.15
CA ASP A 569 37.98 -8.16 -37.63
C ASP A 569 38.82 -7.07 -36.95
N TYR A 570 39.83 -7.46 -36.15
CA TYR A 570 40.78 -6.53 -35.55
C TYR A 570 41.66 -5.83 -36.59
N LEU A 571 42.13 -6.56 -37.61
CA LEU A 571 42.91 -5.99 -38.71
C LEU A 571 42.09 -4.94 -39.46
N LYS A 572 40.83 -5.21 -39.80
CA LYS A 572 39.92 -4.24 -40.44
C LYS A 572 39.70 -3.00 -39.58
N ARG A 573 39.63 -3.13 -38.25
CA ARG A 573 39.46 -1.98 -37.34
C ARG A 573 40.72 -1.11 -37.26
N TYR A 574 41.90 -1.71 -37.16
CA TYR A 574 43.14 -1.00 -36.83
C TYR A 574 44.12 -0.83 -38.01
N TRP A 575 43.75 -1.21 -39.24
CA TRP A 575 44.69 -1.20 -40.38
C TRP A 575 45.40 0.13 -40.60
N LYS A 576 44.70 1.28 -40.45
CA LYS A 576 45.31 2.62 -40.59
C LYS A 576 46.42 2.84 -39.56
N HIS A 577 46.19 2.46 -38.30
CA HIS A 577 47.19 2.59 -37.23
C HIS A 577 48.39 1.66 -37.45
N ILE A 578 48.13 0.44 -37.91
CA ILE A 578 49.18 -0.54 -38.24
C ILE A 578 50.08 -0.01 -39.37
N VAL A 579 49.48 0.51 -40.44
CA VAL A 579 50.24 1.08 -41.58
C VAL A 579 51.08 2.28 -41.16
N ILE A 580 50.52 3.21 -40.37
CA ILE A 580 51.27 4.38 -39.87
C ILE A 580 52.45 3.95 -38.99
N SER A 581 52.23 2.96 -38.11
CA SER A 581 53.26 2.46 -37.20
C SER A 581 54.40 1.78 -37.98
N LEU A 582 54.07 1.04 -39.03
CA LEU A 582 55.06 0.40 -39.91
C LEU A 582 55.89 1.44 -40.67
N LEU A 583 55.26 2.51 -41.18
CA LEU A 583 55.96 3.61 -41.87
C LEU A 583 56.94 4.34 -40.94
N LEU A 584 56.54 4.59 -39.69
CA LEU A 584 57.40 5.19 -38.68
C LEU A 584 58.61 4.29 -38.35
N LEU A 585 58.38 2.98 -38.22
CA LEU A 585 59.45 2.01 -37.98
C LEU A 585 60.49 2.03 -39.12
N ILE A 586 60.03 2.01 -40.37
CA ILE A 586 60.90 2.08 -41.57
C ILE A 586 61.71 3.38 -41.55
N LEU A 587 61.09 4.53 -41.26
CA LEU A 587 61.80 5.80 -41.18
C LEU A 587 62.93 5.79 -40.13
N ILE A 588 62.66 5.23 -38.93
CA ILE A 588 63.63 5.14 -37.84
C ILE A 588 64.82 4.25 -38.24
N LEU A 589 64.56 3.09 -38.84
CA LEU A 589 65.60 2.15 -39.28
C LEU A 589 66.63 2.81 -40.22
N GLY A 590 66.19 3.77 -41.06
CA GLY A 590 67.05 4.53 -41.97
C GLY A 590 68.15 5.38 -41.32
N TYR A 591 68.10 5.62 -40.00
CA TYR A 591 69.12 6.40 -39.28
C TYR A 591 70.10 5.55 -38.46
N VAL A 592 69.87 4.24 -38.38
CA VAL A 592 70.61 3.29 -37.53
C VAL A 592 71.88 2.79 -38.27
N PRO A 593 72.99 2.45 -37.57
CA PRO A 593 74.28 2.10 -38.19
C PRO A 593 74.34 1.01 -39.27
N PRO A 594 73.50 -0.06 -39.29
CA PRO A 594 73.54 -1.02 -40.39
C PRO A 594 73.19 -0.37 -41.74
N PHE A 595 72.25 0.58 -41.75
CA PHE A 595 71.79 1.28 -42.95
C PHE A 595 72.52 2.61 -43.21
N LYS A 596 72.75 3.43 -42.18
CA LYS A 596 73.42 4.73 -42.31
C LYS A 596 74.91 4.64 -41.98
N LYS A 597 75.76 4.65 -43.01
CA LYS A 597 77.23 4.68 -42.84
C LYS A 597 77.70 6.09 -42.47
N ARG A 598 78.37 6.23 -41.32
CA ARG A 598 78.89 7.50 -40.80
C ARG A 598 80.41 7.53 -40.79
N PHE A 599 81.01 8.71 -40.90
CA PHE A 599 82.47 8.86 -40.76
C PHE A 599 82.93 8.47 -39.35
N ALA A 600 84.17 7.99 -39.24
CA ALA A 600 84.78 7.67 -37.96
C ALA A 600 84.79 8.89 -37.03
N ARG A 601 84.41 8.70 -35.76
CA ARG A 601 84.43 9.76 -34.74
C ARG A 601 85.86 10.27 -34.44
N SER A 602 86.89 9.55 -34.87
CA SER A 602 88.31 9.88 -34.67
C SER A 602 88.86 10.95 -35.63
N ILE A 603 88.21 11.20 -36.77
CA ILE A 603 88.64 12.23 -37.72
C ILE A 603 88.53 13.61 -37.07
N LYS A 604 89.60 14.41 -37.15
CA LYS A 604 89.63 15.76 -36.59
C LYS A 604 89.10 16.75 -37.63
N LYS A 605 88.35 17.76 -37.16
CA LYS A 605 87.86 18.85 -38.02
C LYS A 605 89.00 19.66 -38.65
N ARG A 606 90.15 19.74 -37.98
CA ARG A 606 91.37 20.41 -38.45
C ARG A 606 92.57 19.49 -38.23
N PRO A 607 92.81 18.51 -39.12
CA PRO A 607 93.98 17.65 -39.01
C PRO A 607 95.26 18.46 -39.17
N SER A 608 96.35 18.04 -38.55
CA SER A 608 97.65 18.70 -38.72
C SER A 608 98.36 18.23 -39.98
N ILE A 609 99.05 19.16 -40.63
CA ILE A 609 99.91 18.93 -41.78
C ILE A 609 101.33 19.31 -41.37
N GLU A 610 102.20 18.32 -41.23
CA GLU A 610 103.61 18.49 -40.93
C GLU A 610 104.34 18.84 -42.24
N CYS A 611 105.07 19.94 -42.26
CA CYS A 611 105.82 20.43 -43.42
C CYS A 611 107.30 20.30 -43.10
N SER A 612 107.98 19.33 -43.72
CA SER A 612 109.42 19.09 -43.55
C SER A 612 110.18 19.71 -44.72
N ALA A 613 111.19 20.54 -44.44
CA ALA A 613 111.96 21.23 -45.46
C ALA A 613 112.97 20.30 -46.15
N GLU A 614 113.01 20.30 -47.49
CA GLU A 614 113.93 19.47 -48.30
C GLU A 614 115.17 20.25 -48.79
N LYS A 615 115.15 21.60 -48.68
CA LYS A 615 116.28 22.48 -49.06
C LYS A 615 116.94 23.14 -47.85
N ILE A 616 118.26 23.26 -47.89
CA ILE A 616 119.07 23.96 -46.89
C ILE A 616 118.66 25.45 -46.83
N GLY A 617 118.16 25.91 -45.68
CA GLY A 617 117.72 27.29 -45.44
C GLY A 617 116.22 27.47 -45.15
N LEU A 618 115.40 26.44 -45.35
CA LEU A 618 113.98 26.42 -44.98
C LEU A 618 113.77 25.74 -43.62
N ARG A 619 112.72 26.12 -42.88
CA ARG A 619 112.39 25.56 -41.55
C ARG A 619 111.12 24.72 -41.61
N ASP A 620 111.11 23.65 -40.80
CA ASP A 620 109.94 22.84 -40.59
C ASP A 620 108.80 23.65 -39.96
N ASN A 621 107.56 23.33 -40.34
CA ASN A 621 106.37 24.01 -39.82
C ASN A 621 105.16 23.06 -39.75
N VAL A 622 104.19 23.38 -38.90
CA VAL A 622 102.93 22.64 -38.79
C VAL A 622 101.77 23.52 -39.23
N MET A 623 101.11 23.13 -40.33
CA MET A 623 99.92 23.80 -40.85
C MET A 623 98.64 23.02 -40.50
N LYS A 624 97.48 23.63 -40.71
CA LYS A 624 96.18 23.03 -40.41
C LYS A 624 95.46 22.66 -41.70
N GLY A 625 95.13 21.38 -41.85
CA GLY A 625 94.17 20.90 -42.82
C GLY A 625 92.73 21.18 -42.39
N ASN A 626 91.78 20.69 -43.17
CA ASN A 626 90.35 20.89 -42.92
C ASN A 626 89.53 19.66 -43.31
N PHE A 627 88.61 19.23 -42.43
CA PHE A 627 87.64 18.19 -42.71
C PHE A 627 86.21 18.69 -42.52
N GLU A 628 85.45 18.72 -43.60
CA GLU A 628 84.06 19.22 -43.62
C GLU A 628 83.11 18.11 -44.07
N LYS A 629 82.03 17.91 -43.32
CA LYS A 629 80.95 16.99 -43.69
C LYS A 629 79.88 17.73 -44.47
N ASP A 630 79.32 17.07 -45.46
CA ASP A 630 78.15 17.56 -46.19
C ASP A 630 76.89 17.46 -45.30
N LEU A 631 76.13 18.56 -45.26
CA LEU A 631 74.92 18.66 -44.45
C LEU A 631 73.80 17.77 -45.00
N ALA A 632 73.70 17.63 -46.33
CA ALA A 632 72.63 16.91 -46.99
C ALA A 632 72.70 15.40 -46.70
N SER A 633 73.89 14.80 -46.82
CA SER A 633 74.10 13.38 -46.50
C SER A 633 73.97 13.07 -45.01
N ARG A 634 74.13 14.07 -44.14
CA ARG A 634 73.90 13.93 -42.70
C ARG A 634 72.41 13.87 -42.34
N LEU A 635 71.55 14.58 -43.06
CA LEU A 635 70.12 14.66 -42.75
C LEU A 635 69.31 13.52 -43.40
N LEU A 636 69.68 13.06 -44.60
CA LEU A 636 68.90 12.04 -45.31
C LEU A 636 69.06 10.63 -44.70
N PRO A 637 67.97 9.88 -44.44
CA PRO A 637 68.04 8.47 -44.02
C PRO A 637 68.56 7.60 -45.18
N TYR A 638 69.16 6.45 -44.86
CA TYR A 638 69.72 5.48 -45.83
C TYR A 638 70.86 5.98 -46.74
N VAL A 639 71.29 7.24 -46.62
CA VAL A 639 72.41 7.80 -47.40
C VAL A 639 73.71 7.81 -46.57
N PRO A 640 74.84 7.30 -47.09
CA PRO A 640 76.16 7.39 -46.44
C PRO A 640 76.65 8.85 -46.29
N GLU A 641 77.30 9.19 -45.17
CA GLU A 641 77.90 10.51 -44.98
C GLU A 641 79.00 10.80 -46.03
N THR A 642 78.98 12.00 -46.60
CA THR A 642 79.96 12.52 -47.56
C THR A 642 80.67 13.75 -46.99
N GLY A 643 81.90 14.04 -47.44
CA GLY A 643 82.71 15.14 -46.91
C GLY A 643 83.92 15.49 -47.76
N ARG A 644 84.70 16.47 -47.32
CA ARG A 644 85.91 16.97 -47.98
C ARG A 644 87.06 17.02 -46.98
N LEU A 645 88.20 16.43 -47.34
CA LEU A 645 89.44 16.39 -46.55
C LEU A 645 90.54 17.14 -47.30
N THR A 646 90.98 18.28 -46.76
CA THR A 646 92.12 19.04 -47.27
C THR A 646 93.37 18.67 -46.49
N PHE A 647 94.39 18.16 -47.18
CA PHE A 647 95.57 17.53 -46.57
C PHE A 647 96.91 18.16 -46.96
N SER A 648 96.92 19.21 -47.79
CA SER A 648 98.11 20.04 -48.04
C SER A 648 97.77 21.54 -48.05
N PRO A 649 98.74 22.42 -47.71
CA PRO A 649 98.51 23.86 -47.61
C PRO A 649 98.68 24.60 -48.96
N THR A 650 98.39 25.89 -48.99
CA THR A 650 98.56 26.77 -50.18
C THR A 650 100.05 27.13 -50.32
N PRO A 651 100.66 27.14 -51.54
CA PRO A 651 100.03 27.02 -52.87
C PRO A 651 99.70 25.60 -53.34
N VAL A 652 100.23 24.55 -52.70
CA VAL A 652 100.13 23.15 -53.17
C VAL A 652 98.87 22.41 -52.68
N LYS A 653 97.77 23.14 -52.47
CA LYS A 653 96.57 22.66 -51.77
C LYS A 653 95.88 21.51 -52.53
N LYS A 654 95.68 20.38 -51.83
CA LYS A 654 95.00 19.18 -52.31
C LYS A 654 93.84 18.82 -51.39
N THR A 655 92.70 18.47 -51.99
CA THR A 655 91.47 18.12 -51.28
C THR A 655 90.84 16.85 -51.84
N ALA A 656 90.67 15.84 -51.00
CA ALA A 656 89.90 14.64 -51.31
C ALA A 656 88.42 14.84 -50.96
N LYS A 657 87.52 14.54 -51.90
CA LYS A 657 86.09 14.30 -51.61
C LYS A 657 85.99 12.88 -51.08
N VAL A 658 85.36 12.66 -49.94
CA VAL A 658 85.28 11.34 -49.29
C VAL A 658 83.86 10.93 -48.97
N ARG A 659 83.58 9.62 -48.94
CA ARG A 659 82.31 9.00 -48.53
C ARG A 659 82.56 7.93 -47.48
N ALA A 660 81.78 7.91 -46.41
CA ALA A 660 81.86 6.86 -45.40
C ALA A 660 81.49 5.49 -45.99
N SER A 661 82.34 4.49 -45.77
CA SER A 661 82.12 3.10 -46.24
C SER A 661 81.83 2.11 -45.11
N GLY A 662 81.76 2.58 -43.86
CA GLY A 662 81.61 1.73 -42.68
C GLY A 662 82.96 1.23 -42.13
N GLY A 663 82.95 0.65 -40.92
CA GLY A 663 84.16 0.11 -40.27
C GLY A 663 85.27 1.13 -40.01
N GLY A 664 84.93 2.43 -39.90
CA GLY A 664 85.93 3.50 -39.70
C GLY A 664 86.71 3.91 -40.96
N SER A 665 86.35 3.35 -42.12
CA SER A 665 86.93 3.66 -43.43
C SER A 665 86.11 4.68 -44.23
N MET A 666 86.76 5.32 -45.18
CA MET A 666 86.16 6.23 -46.14
C MET A 666 86.76 6.04 -47.53
N LEU A 667 85.95 6.29 -48.54
CA LEU A 667 86.27 6.16 -49.95
C LEU A 667 86.54 7.54 -50.53
N ILE A 668 87.68 7.72 -51.20
CA ILE A 668 87.98 8.91 -51.99
C ILE A 668 87.13 8.86 -53.26
N LEU A 669 86.26 9.86 -53.41
CA LEU A 669 85.33 9.98 -54.54
C LEU A 669 85.99 10.56 -55.78
N ASN A 670 87.04 11.36 -55.61
CA ASN A 670 87.81 11.98 -56.69
C ASN A 670 89.19 11.33 -56.84
N THR A 671 89.25 9.99 -56.88
CA THR A 671 90.50 9.21 -57.02
C THR A 671 91.34 9.67 -58.21
N SER A 672 90.72 9.95 -59.35
CA SER A 672 91.38 10.41 -60.58
C SER A 672 92.18 11.71 -60.42
N ALA A 673 91.88 12.52 -59.40
CA ALA A 673 92.66 13.72 -59.11
C ALA A 673 94.07 13.40 -58.56
N PHE A 674 94.29 12.17 -58.11
CA PHE A 674 95.49 11.71 -57.40
C PHE A 674 96.16 10.48 -58.07
N ALA A 675 95.49 9.81 -59.00
CA ALA A 675 96.04 8.67 -59.72
C ALA A 675 97.24 9.08 -60.59
N GLY A 676 98.27 8.24 -60.65
CA GLY A 676 99.49 8.46 -61.45
C GLY A 676 100.45 9.53 -60.90
N LYS A 677 100.15 10.10 -59.73
CA LYS A 677 100.98 11.14 -59.08
C LYS A 677 101.89 10.53 -58.04
N GLU A 678 103.13 10.23 -58.42
CA GLU A 678 104.14 9.67 -57.50
C GLU A 678 104.44 10.61 -56.33
N GLU A 679 104.21 11.91 -56.50
CA GLU A 679 104.40 12.91 -55.47
C GLU A 679 103.32 12.90 -54.38
N ILE A 680 102.27 12.08 -54.50
CA ILE A 680 101.21 11.94 -53.50
C ILE A 680 101.07 10.47 -53.10
N THR A 681 101.30 10.17 -51.82
CA THR A 681 101.15 8.81 -51.30
C THR A 681 100.13 8.73 -50.18
N PHE A 682 99.43 7.59 -50.13
CA PHE A 682 98.51 7.21 -49.07
C PHE A 682 99.09 5.95 -48.41
N ASN A 683 99.51 6.05 -47.16
CA ASN A 683 100.32 5.06 -46.45
C ASN A 683 101.58 4.63 -47.22
N GLY A 684 102.28 5.60 -47.85
CA GLY A 684 103.52 5.35 -48.57
C GLY A 684 103.37 4.75 -49.96
N MET A 685 102.14 4.51 -50.44
CA MET A 685 101.86 4.07 -51.82
C MET A 685 101.15 5.17 -52.62
N SER A 686 101.57 5.41 -53.86
CA SER A 686 100.83 6.25 -54.80
C SER A 686 99.63 5.48 -55.36
N ILE A 687 98.59 6.22 -55.77
CA ILE A 687 97.43 5.64 -56.43
C ILE A 687 97.83 5.34 -57.88
N GLN A 688 97.73 4.10 -58.31
CA GLN A 688 98.14 3.67 -59.65
C GLN A 688 97.26 4.32 -60.72
N GLU A 689 97.84 4.67 -61.87
CA GLU A 689 97.12 5.33 -62.97
C GLU A 689 95.96 4.47 -63.53
N ASN A 690 96.06 3.15 -63.40
CA ASN A 690 95.06 2.18 -63.81
C ASN A 690 94.04 1.80 -62.71
N GLU A 691 94.08 2.41 -61.52
CA GLU A 691 93.16 2.08 -60.41
C GLU A 691 91.73 2.55 -60.73
N LYS A 692 90.85 1.61 -61.05
CA LYS A 692 89.44 1.88 -61.33
C LYS A 692 88.62 1.94 -60.03
N GLY A 693 87.97 3.07 -59.78
CA GLY A 693 86.99 3.23 -58.69
C GLY A 693 87.43 4.16 -57.57
N HIS A 694 86.84 3.98 -56.39
CA HIS A 694 87.10 4.83 -55.23
C HIS A 694 88.21 4.24 -54.35
N HIS A 695 89.28 5.00 -54.14
CA HIS A 695 90.38 4.55 -53.28
C HIS A 695 89.98 4.58 -51.80
N ARG A 696 90.30 3.52 -51.05
CA ARG A 696 89.88 3.38 -49.66
C ARG A 696 90.95 3.86 -48.71
N ILE A 697 90.59 4.81 -47.85
CA ILE A 697 91.44 5.32 -46.77
C ILE A 697 90.73 5.20 -45.42
N SER A 698 91.47 5.38 -44.34
CA SER A 698 90.93 5.43 -42.98
C SER A 698 91.29 6.76 -42.32
N ALA A 699 90.75 6.99 -41.12
CA ALA A 699 91.11 8.15 -40.32
C ALA A 699 92.60 8.16 -39.91
N SER A 700 93.28 7.01 -39.96
CA SER A 700 94.70 6.86 -39.62
C SER A 700 95.61 6.76 -40.83
N THR A 701 95.09 6.92 -42.05
CA THR A 701 95.91 6.93 -43.26
C THR A 701 96.90 8.09 -43.22
N ILE A 702 98.17 7.79 -43.41
CA ILE A 702 99.25 8.79 -43.54
C ILE A 702 99.25 9.28 -44.98
N ILE A 703 98.94 10.54 -45.20
CA ILE A 703 98.87 11.14 -46.52
C ILE A 703 100.10 12.04 -46.69
N VAL A 704 100.94 11.75 -47.66
CA VAL A 704 102.17 12.51 -47.93
C VAL A 704 102.06 13.20 -49.29
N VAL A 705 102.46 14.46 -49.38
CA VAL A 705 102.61 15.23 -50.62
C VAL A 705 104.03 15.78 -50.67
N SER A 706 104.83 15.37 -51.64
CA SER A 706 106.22 15.80 -51.79
C SER A 706 106.36 16.87 -52.87
N THR A 707 107.20 17.86 -52.61
CA THR A 707 107.52 18.96 -53.54
C THR A 707 109.03 19.23 -53.46
N PRO A 708 109.63 19.93 -54.44
CA PRO A 708 111.07 20.23 -54.40
C PRO A 708 111.54 21.06 -53.19
N GLU A 709 110.62 21.63 -52.41
CA GLU A 709 110.92 22.50 -51.27
C GLU A 709 110.48 21.91 -49.93
N PHE A 710 109.38 21.15 -49.92
CA PHE A 710 108.78 20.59 -48.71
C PHE A 710 108.12 19.23 -48.94
N THR A 711 108.15 18.39 -47.92
CA THR A 711 107.32 17.19 -47.78
C THR A 711 106.20 17.45 -46.76
N TYR A 712 104.95 17.30 -47.19
CA TYR A 712 103.74 17.56 -46.39
C TYR A 712 103.10 16.26 -45.93
N THR A 713 103.05 16.00 -44.63
CA THR A 713 102.45 14.79 -44.05
C THR A 713 101.18 15.13 -43.26
N CYS A 714 100.06 14.52 -43.60
CA CYS A 714 98.77 14.70 -42.96
C CYS A 714 98.18 13.35 -42.52
N ILE A 715 97.79 13.26 -41.24
CA ILE A 715 97.04 12.11 -40.72
C ILE A 715 95.66 12.61 -40.25
N PRO A 716 94.53 12.17 -40.84
CA PRO A 716 93.21 12.76 -40.59
C PRO A 716 92.73 12.74 -39.13
N ASN A 717 93.23 11.81 -38.31
CA ASN A 717 92.89 11.69 -36.89
C ASN A 717 93.86 12.44 -35.94
N VAL A 718 94.94 13.03 -36.45
CA VAL A 718 95.95 13.76 -35.66
C VAL A 718 95.73 15.26 -35.76
N GLN A 719 95.81 15.93 -34.61
CA GLN A 719 95.82 17.39 -34.52
C GLN A 719 96.88 17.81 -33.49
N ARG A 720 97.84 18.62 -33.90
CA ARG A 720 98.95 19.16 -33.09
C ARG A 720 98.75 20.66 -32.79
N THR A 721 99.38 21.14 -31.72
CA THR A 721 99.42 22.56 -31.32
C THR A 721 100.51 23.30 -32.10
N ALA A 722 100.54 24.64 -32.03
CA ALA A 722 101.52 25.47 -32.74
C ALA A 722 102.98 25.19 -32.34
N ASN A 723 103.20 24.53 -31.19
CA ASN A 723 104.52 24.15 -30.67
C ASN A 723 104.89 22.68 -31.00
N GLY A 724 104.13 21.99 -31.87
CA GLY A 724 104.42 20.62 -32.32
C GLY A 724 103.89 19.49 -31.43
N GLU A 725 103.28 19.80 -30.28
CA GLU A 725 102.73 18.79 -29.36
C GLU A 725 101.40 18.20 -29.88
N ILE A 726 101.21 16.89 -29.72
CA ILE A 726 99.95 16.22 -30.06
C ILE A 726 98.87 16.70 -29.09
N LYS A 727 97.78 17.27 -29.62
CA LYS A 727 96.62 17.68 -28.82
C LYS A 727 95.91 16.43 -28.31
N ARG A 728 96.28 15.94 -27.13
CA ARG A 728 95.58 14.82 -26.46
C ARG A 728 94.15 15.29 -26.14
N GLY A 729 93.17 14.74 -26.85
CA GLY A 729 91.77 14.94 -26.51
C GLY A 729 91.46 14.29 -25.17
N LYS A 730 90.66 14.96 -24.32
CA LYS A 730 90.12 14.38 -23.08
C LYS A 730 89.54 12.99 -23.39
N ARG A 731 90.04 11.96 -22.68
CA ARG A 731 89.30 10.70 -22.56
C ARG A 731 87.96 11.05 -21.90
N LYS A 732 86.90 10.53 -22.52
CA LYS A 732 85.52 11.05 -22.49
C LYS A 732 84.98 11.31 -21.10
#